data_AF-L0IZN2-F1
#
_entry.id   AF-L0IZN2-F1
#
_cell.length_a   1.000
_cell.length_b   1.000
_cell.length_c   1.000
_cell.angle_alpha   90.00
_cell.angle_beta   90.00
_cell.angle_gamma   90.00
#
_symmetry.space_group_name_H-M   'P 1'
#
loop_
_entity.id
_entity.type
_entity.pdbx_description
1 polymer ?
#
loop_
_entity_poly.entity_id
_entity_poly.type
_entity_poly.pdbx_seq_one_letter_code
_entity_poly.pdbx_strand_id
1 'polypeptide(L)'
;MSVVAESPVFAAPQNAEMDAAGWPIREDVFAETFDEADEYPLLTDEDTPEPELDETYWPGETIEPEWADYVGEDANDEYYQHDHTETADEFYEHEPASETDQFEEAGDVEAAEFDTLDEAGLDHEAFPSGLVLTARPGPTSQGEEHWDPNNTGLPLYDTGPNVRKQKLSANFTVAELVTSGGRPADRARISPALVACLQAIRDRAGRPVKIGSGYRSWANNVALYRARGKKPTLSRHCSGQAADITIAGLNGMQIAKLAIDAYGNNIGIGIAKTFAHIDVRGRPDTWTYFTGHQNTTTLNEINQYRANRTTPPTPTPTPTPTPTPIGSVSADRKVVENLALLRTHVGTPPDLLLEWNNMSHPSVVDVVVHLHGYAGQGKAMNIQTHKKPISGLNFADPDHPDVIGRTSPTLFVLPRGHHQPASSYGYNEARYTFPALVKPGALQQLIDESLAVFAQTTGVTVRQGRLILTAHSGGGAALMAILAHTDPDEVHVFDGLYSDPTNLIKWASRRMASSSAALRALYRPYPKSAARSAPWVNARNNEQVARAIAAIGSPRFRVEQTTVEHNQIPRRFGWRLLADPSADLPGAASSSEIESEADDESWVLQEGDGEYWGELDTEDLPDESEDQMGFGEDETGYYSAEFDADVFQAVGSAKTVQISDYPRYATGVGDLRPDQVADMRALCNEIVFALRANQQVSALVEGFADFDAKGRDFEQQVSIDRAISARNFIVEEVHRLAPANGLGDEALRRFSIQVAAFGSRRPTVARPQNEDERRQNRRIHIILQSIPVPPTPTSFDQALDQAQRALPRITRPGPQRRLTCMLAKLRDSRTADGYFSYDALRMFPGSAGWPSMSPAQFDLMVRSTTVHVRPQIQTLAAAARDDGEMATQLELLDDNIGRNIFNFESQLVGDSSTGTLMRTFNATIGRLQMDPKSILSRYAGYARIRHDQ
;
A
#
# COMPACT_ATOMS: atom_id res chain seq x y z
N MET A 1 -53.02 -63.99 -7.21
CA MET A 1 -53.39 -62.57 -7.16
C MET A 1 -52.11 -61.81 -7.50
N SER A 2 -51.93 -61.25 -8.70
CA SER A 2 -52.60 -60.05 -9.27
C SER A 2 -51.95 -58.77 -8.70
N VAL A 3 -51.37 -57.82 -9.45
CA VAL A 3 -51.16 -57.59 -10.90
C VAL A 3 -49.80 -56.82 -11.07
N VAL A 4 -48.85 -57.14 -11.96
CA VAL A 4 -48.53 -56.57 -13.32
C VAL A 4 -48.69 -55.02 -13.41
N ALA A 5 -47.85 -54.20 -14.07
CA ALA A 5 -46.84 -54.35 -15.14
C ALA A 5 -45.56 -53.49 -14.85
N GLU A 6 -44.33 -53.92 -15.10
CA GLU A 6 -43.52 -54.01 -16.36
C GLU A 6 -42.83 -52.73 -16.86
N SER A 7 -41.52 -52.88 -17.14
CA SER A 7 -40.72 -52.11 -18.11
C SER A 7 -39.63 -53.05 -18.68
N PRO A 8 -39.67 -53.45 -19.96
CA PRO A 8 -38.73 -54.42 -20.54
C PRO A 8 -37.47 -53.78 -21.18
N VAL A 9 -36.56 -54.64 -21.65
CA VAL A 9 -35.24 -54.30 -22.22
C VAL A 9 -35.17 -54.71 -23.71
N PHE A 10 -34.15 -54.24 -24.44
CA PHE A 10 -33.78 -54.56 -25.84
C PHE A 10 -34.60 -53.82 -26.93
N ALA A 11 -34.07 -53.54 -28.13
CA ALA A 11 -32.76 -53.91 -28.72
C ALA A 11 -32.13 -52.75 -29.51
N ALA A 12 -30.83 -52.85 -29.83
CA ALA A 12 -30.21 -52.10 -30.94
C ALA A 12 -30.36 -52.89 -32.26
N PRO A 13 -30.29 -52.23 -33.43
CA PRO A 13 -29.21 -52.59 -34.34
C PRO A 13 -28.63 -51.45 -35.22
N GLN A 14 -27.30 -51.52 -35.39
CA GLN A 14 -26.55 -51.39 -36.66
C GLN A 14 -26.51 -50.05 -37.46
N ASN A 15 -25.38 -49.90 -38.16
CA ASN A 15 -25.08 -48.96 -39.26
C ASN A 15 -25.08 -47.46 -38.94
N ALA A 16 -23.93 -46.99 -38.46
CA ALA A 16 -23.40 -45.66 -38.78
C ALA A 16 -21.98 -45.85 -39.34
N GLU A 17 -21.63 -45.18 -40.44
CA GLU A 17 -20.27 -45.24 -40.99
C GLU A 17 -19.29 -44.49 -40.08
N MET A 18 -18.07 -45.01 -39.99
CA MET A 18 -16.99 -44.47 -39.16
C MET A 18 -15.79 -44.14 -40.05
N ASP A 19 -15.07 -43.07 -39.70
CA ASP A 19 -13.82 -42.75 -40.36
C ASP A 19 -12.69 -43.75 -40.00
N ALA A 20 -11.53 -43.61 -40.65
CA ALA A 20 -10.35 -44.43 -40.38
C ALA A 20 -9.73 -44.23 -38.97
N ALA A 21 -10.28 -43.33 -38.15
CA ALA A 21 -9.91 -43.09 -36.76
C ALA A 21 -10.99 -43.55 -35.75
N GLY A 22 -12.11 -44.12 -36.22
CA GLY A 22 -13.18 -44.68 -35.39
C GLY A 22 -14.22 -43.68 -34.90
N TRP A 23 -14.41 -42.53 -35.57
CA TRP A 23 -15.44 -41.55 -35.22
C TRP A 23 -16.66 -41.61 -36.16
N PRO A 24 -17.90 -41.49 -35.64
CA PRO A 24 -19.11 -41.52 -36.44
C PRO A 24 -19.40 -40.17 -37.12
N ILE A 25 -19.80 -40.23 -38.39
CA ILE A 25 -20.08 -39.04 -39.23
C ILE A 25 -21.47 -38.48 -38.93
N ARG A 26 -21.62 -37.14 -38.93
CA ARG A 26 -22.90 -36.42 -39.00
C ARG A 26 -22.76 -35.08 -39.74
N GLU A 27 -23.72 -34.80 -40.60
CA GLU A 27 -23.84 -33.58 -41.40
C GLU A 27 -25.00 -32.69 -40.90
N ASP A 28 -24.86 -31.38 -41.15
CA ASP A 28 -25.89 -30.31 -41.14
C ASP A 28 -26.62 -30.01 -39.80
N VAL A 29 -27.18 -28.82 -39.51
CA VAL A 29 -27.90 -27.82 -40.35
C VAL A 29 -27.67 -26.39 -39.82
N PHE A 30 -27.43 -25.43 -40.76
CA PHE A 30 -27.81 -23.98 -40.85
C PHE A 30 -27.85 -23.06 -39.58
N ALA A 31 -27.54 -21.75 -39.58
CA ALA A 31 -27.42 -20.68 -40.59
C ALA A 31 -28.74 -20.06 -41.12
N GLU A 32 -29.27 -19.02 -40.47
CA GLU A 32 -30.46 -18.28 -40.94
C GLU A 32 -30.48 -16.80 -40.50
N THR A 33 -31.27 -15.97 -41.21
CA THR A 33 -31.34 -14.48 -41.13
C THR A 33 -32.81 -14.02 -41.12
N PHE A 34 -33.09 -12.80 -40.63
CA PHE A 34 -34.42 -12.16 -40.73
C PHE A 34 -34.32 -10.64 -40.92
N ASP A 35 -35.26 -10.07 -41.67
CA ASP A 35 -35.34 -8.66 -42.13
C ASP A 35 -36.76 -8.06 -41.90
N GLU A 36 -36.85 -6.72 -42.01
CA GLU A 36 -37.98 -5.79 -42.30
C GLU A 36 -39.43 -6.15 -41.86
N ALA A 37 -40.26 -5.24 -41.32
CA ALA A 37 -40.65 -3.94 -41.90
C ALA A 37 -41.45 -3.05 -40.91
N ASP A 38 -41.54 -1.73 -41.16
CA ASP A 38 -42.82 -0.97 -41.30
C ASP A 38 -42.63 0.57 -41.48
N GLU A 39 -43.33 1.11 -42.49
CA GLU A 39 -43.78 2.50 -42.81
C GLU A 39 -42.89 3.78 -42.73
N TYR A 40 -43.06 4.63 -43.76
CA TYR A 40 -42.65 6.05 -43.88
C TYR A 40 -43.90 6.97 -43.89
N PRO A 41 -43.80 8.28 -43.59
CA PRO A 41 -43.81 9.27 -44.70
C PRO A 41 -42.91 10.51 -44.50
N LEU A 42 -42.82 11.35 -45.55
CA LEU A 42 -41.92 12.50 -45.72
C LEU A 42 -42.52 13.86 -45.30
N LEU A 43 -41.66 14.80 -44.87
CA LEU A 43 -41.74 16.26 -44.99
C LEU A 43 -40.27 16.78 -45.06
N THR A 44 -39.69 17.23 -46.17
CA THR A 44 -39.91 18.43 -47.03
C THR A 44 -39.41 19.76 -46.46
N ASP A 45 -38.18 20.11 -46.86
CA ASP A 45 -37.71 21.40 -47.45
C ASP A 45 -37.73 22.73 -46.66
N GLU A 46 -36.82 23.62 -47.13
CA GLU A 46 -36.63 25.06 -46.81
C GLU A 46 -36.19 25.38 -45.35
N ASP A 47 -35.23 26.29 -45.07
CA ASP A 47 -34.81 27.47 -45.84
C ASP A 47 -33.32 27.89 -45.60
N THR A 48 -32.81 28.76 -46.47
CA THR A 48 -31.51 29.50 -46.39
C THR A 48 -31.78 30.96 -45.89
N PRO A 49 -30.81 31.90 -45.69
CA PRO A 49 -29.39 31.96 -46.10
C PRO A 49 -28.38 32.56 -45.08
N GLU A 50 -27.14 32.74 -45.53
CA GLU A 50 -26.17 33.72 -44.99
C GLU A 50 -26.58 35.17 -45.35
N PRO A 51 -26.01 36.19 -44.69
CA PRO A 51 -25.79 37.47 -45.35
C PRO A 51 -24.33 37.97 -45.31
N GLU A 52 -24.00 38.66 -46.38
CA GLU A 52 -22.68 39.12 -46.81
C GLU A 52 -22.03 40.22 -45.95
N LEU A 53 -20.73 40.38 -46.24
CA LEU A 53 -19.81 41.48 -45.98
C LEU A 53 -20.40 42.91 -46.07
N ASP A 54 -19.79 43.84 -45.33
CA ASP A 54 -19.50 45.20 -45.84
C ASP A 54 -18.15 45.70 -45.28
N GLU A 55 -17.49 46.60 -46.00
CA GLU A 55 -16.13 47.12 -45.73
C GLU A 55 -16.17 48.59 -45.30
N THR A 56 -15.20 49.09 -44.52
CA THR A 56 -14.71 50.49 -44.71
C THR A 56 -13.36 50.82 -44.04
N TYR A 57 -12.31 50.80 -44.86
CA TYR A 57 -11.29 51.85 -45.02
C TYR A 57 -10.13 52.08 -43.99
N TRP A 58 -8.96 52.33 -44.59
CA TRP A 58 -7.58 52.61 -44.07
C TRP A 58 -7.36 54.16 -43.99
N PRO A 59 -6.17 54.83 -43.75
CA PRO A 59 -4.75 54.41 -43.67
C PRO A 59 -3.99 54.89 -42.40
N GLY A 60 -2.67 54.69 -42.20
CA GLY A 60 -1.54 54.03 -42.91
C GLY A 60 -0.33 53.96 -41.91
N GLU A 61 0.88 53.45 -42.15
CA GLU A 61 1.70 52.96 -43.28
C GLU A 61 2.52 51.75 -42.72
N THR A 62 2.78 50.60 -43.39
CA THR A 62 3.73 50.29 -44.49
C THR A 62 5.15 50.86 -44.28
N ILE A 63 6.29 50.17 -44.48
CA ILE A 63 6.71 49.04 -45.36
C ILE A 63 7.72 48.17 -44.53
N GLU A 64 7.73 46.82 -44.45
CA GLU A 64 7.91 45.71 -45.44
C GLU A 64 9.36 45.54 -45.99
N PRO A 65 9.74 44.41 -46.63
CA PRO A 65 9.20 43.03 -46.61
C PRO A 65 10.24 42.05 -45.91
N GLU A 66 10.59 40.78 -46.22
CA GLU A 66 10.40 39.80 -47.31
C GLU A 66 10.34 38.30 -46.85
N TRP A 67 9.59 37.50 -47.63
CA TRP A 67 9.62 36.07 -48.04
C TRP A 67 10.68 35.08 -47.46
N ALA A 68 10.43 33.78 -47.19
CA ALA A 68 9.44 32.73 -47.55
C ALA A 68 9.94 31.62 -48.54
N ASP A 69 9.67 30.36 -48.17
CA ASP A 69 9.78 29.02 -48.81
C ASP A 69 10.23 28.82 -50.28
N TYR A 70 11.06 27.79 -50.56
CA TYR A 70 10.58 26.55 -51.25
C TYR A 70 11.57 25.34 -51.25
N VAL A 71 11.15 24.25 -51.91
CA VAL A 71 11.74 22.88 -51.94
C VAL A 71 12.49 22.56 -53.25
N GLY A 72 13.49 21.67 -53.19
CA GLY A 72 14.13 20.95 -54.30
C GLY A 72 15.49 20.36 -53.87
N GLU A 73 15.69 19.06 -53.72
CA GLU A 73 15.79 17.95 -54.71
C GLU A 73 17.19 17.76 -55.35
N ASP A 74 17.77 16.58 -55.06
CA ASP A 74 18.69 15.75 -55.86
C ASP A 74 20.18 16.11 -56.15
N ALA A 75 20.90 15.00 -56.38
CA ALA A 75 22.14 14.81 -57.15
C ALA A 75 23.54 15.07 -56.51
N ASN A 76 24.04 14.01 -55.86
CA ASN A 76 25.24 13.24 -56.26
C ASN A 76 26.69 13.81 -56.19
N ASP A 77 27.63 12.85 -56.24
CA ASP A 77 29.06 12.92 -56.60
C ASP A 77 30.00 13.66 -55.60
N GLU A 78 31.25 13.23 -55.33
CA GLU A 78 31.98 12.00 -55.71
C GLU A 78 33.10 11.65 -54.67
N TYR A 79 33.64 10.43 -54.77
CA TYR A 79 34.92 9.90 -54.23
C TYR A 79 35.81 10.74 -53.29
N TYR A 80 36.25 10.10 -52.18
CA TYR A 80 37.61 9.51 -52.13
C TYR A 80 37.72 8.35 -51.12
N GLN A 81 38.56 7.35 -51.42
CA GLN A 81 38.85 6.18 -50.55
C GLN A 81 40.28 6.19 -50.01
N HIS A 82 40.47 5.63 -48.81
CA HIS A 82 41.56 4.75 -48.33
C HIS A 82 41.31 4.56 -46.81
N ASP A 83 40.98 3.39 -46.23
CA ASP A 83 41.40 1.98 -46.39
C ASP A 83 42.74 1.65 -45.69
N HIS A 84 42.80 0.43 -45.12
CA HIS A 84 43.90 -0.29 -44.45
C HIS A 84 44.13 -0.02 -42.94
N THR A 85 44.38 -1.01 -42.05
CA THR A 85 43.96 -2.45 -41.96
C THR A 85 44.36 -3.03 -40.59
N GLU A 86 43.65 -4.09 -40.19
CA GLU A 86 43.95 -5.18 -39.22
C GLU A 86 45.33 -5.28 -38.51
N THR A 87 45.30 -5.53 -37.19
CA THR A 87 45.92 -6.63 -36.41
C THR A 87 45.81 -6.28 -34.90
N ALA A 88 45.52 -7.14 -33.90
CA ALA A 88 45.58 -8.59 -33.62
C ALA A 88 46.68 -8.94 -32.59
N ASP A 89 46.34 -9.88 -31.68
CA ASP A 89 47.18 -10.47 -30.61
C ASP A 89 47.64 -9.50 -29.48
N GLU A 90 48.03 -9.94 -28.27
CA GLU A 90 48.40 -11.28 -27.78
C GLU A 90 47.99 -11.55 -26.30
N PHE A 91 48.27 -12.76 -25.79
CA PHE A 91 47.89 -13.34 -24.49
C PHE A 91 48.67 -12.81 -23.25
N TYR A 92 48.11 -13.03 -22.05
CA TYR A 92 48.84 -13.74 -20.96
C TYR A 92 47.89 -14.35 -19.91
N GLU A 93 48.13 -15.60 -19.51
CA GLU A 93 47.44 -16.33 -18.42
C GLU A 93 48.35 -16.51 -17.19
N HIS A 94 47.78 -16.68 -15.99
CA HIS A 94 48.41 -17.47 -14.91
C HIS A 94 47.41 -17.85 -13.78
N GLU A 95 47.33 -19.16 -13.47
CA GLU A 95 46.69 -19.74 -12.26
C GLU A 95 47.76 -20.45 -11.37
N PRO A 96 47.45 -21.30 -10.35
CA PRO A 96 46.94 -20.91 -9.01
C PRO A 96 47.66 -21.62 -7.81
N ALA A 97 47.52 -21.09 -6.59
CA ALA A 97 47.78 -21.73 -5.27
C ALA A 97 47.51 -20.71 -4.12
N SER A 98 47.20 -21.05 -2.86
CA SER A 98 46.80 -22.31 -2.18
C SER A 98 46.07 -21.98 -0.84
N GLU A 99 45.59 -22.99 -0.12
CA GLU A 99 44.80 -22.91 1.13
C GLU A 99 45.51 -22.22 2.32
N THR A 100 44.78 -21.54 3.22
CA THR A 100 44.54 -21.98 4.62
C THR A 100 43.58 -21.07 5.42
N ASP A 101 43.10 -21.60 6.56
CA ASP A 101 42.00 -21.13 7.43
C ASP A 101 42.16 -19.79 8.18
N GLN A 102 40.99 -19.23 8.54
CA GLN A 102 40.67 -18.41 9.74
C GLN A 102 41.43 -17.09 10.02
N PHE A 103 40.69 -15.97 10.09
CA PHE A 103 40.70 -15.07 11.26
C PHE A 103 39.42 -14.22 11.34
N GLU A 104 39.23 -13.55 12.48
CA GLU A 104 38.01 -12.91 12.98
C GLU A 104 37.54 -11.69 12.16
N GLU A 105 36.22 -11.55 11.96
CA GLU A 105 35.60 -10.35 11.38
C GLU A 105 35.25 -9.35 12.50
N ALA A 106 36.02 -8.27 12.61
CA ALA A 106 35.81 -7.19 13.56
C ALA A 106 36.26 -5.84 12.98
N GLY A 107 35.46 -4.79 13.20
CA GLY A 107 35.80 -3.41 12.86
C GLY A 107 35.06 -2.85 11.65
N ASP A 108 34.11 -1.97 11.94
CA ASP A 108 33.68 -0.77 11.20
C ASP A 108 34.12 -0.63 9.73
N VAL A 109 33.12 -0.60 8.82
CA VAL A 109 33.21 0.07 7.53
C VAL A 109 32.22 1.25 7.47
N GLU A 110 32.77 2.40 7.09
CA GLU A 110 32.19 3.73 7.14
C GLU A 110 30.88 3.94 6.35
N ALA A 111 30.17 5.01 6.70
CA ALA A 111 28.98 5.45 5.99
C ALA A 111 29.34 6.42 4.84
N ALA A 112 29.32 5.91 3.60
CA ALA A 112 29.48 6.72 2.39
C ALA A 112 28.48 6.31 1.29
N GLU A 113 28.17 7.28 0.42
CA GLU A 113 27.52 7.15 -0.89
C GLU A 113 26.17 6.38 -0.94
N PHE A 114 25.07 7.13 -0.94
CA PHE A 114 23.79 6.67 -1.47
C PHE A 114 22.99 7.83 -2.10
N ASP A 115 23.39 8.24 -3.30
CA ASP A 115 22.64 9.20 -4.13
C ASP A 115 22.74 8.80 -5.61
N THR A 116 21.80 9.31 -6.43
CA THR A 116 21.69 9.20 -7.89
C THR A 116 21.72 7.79 -8.51
N LEU A 117 20.58 7.37 -9.07
CA LEU A 117 20.54 6.64 -10.36
C LEU A 117 19.25 6.92 -11.14
N ASP A 118 19.44 7.02 -12.45
CA ASP A 118 18.46 7.44 -13.46
C ASP A 118 17.41 6.39 -13.88
N GLU A 119 16.48 6.85 -14.71
CA GLU A 119 15.38 6.10 -15.31
C GLU A 119 15.84 5.13 -16.42
N ALA A 120 16.14 3.86 -16.09
CA ALA A 120 16.41 2.83 -17.10
C ALA A 120 16.07 1.38 -16.67
N GLY A 121 14.85 1.12 -16.18
CA GLY A 121 14.47 -0.26 -15.82
C GLY A 121 13.02 -0.45 -15.39
N LEU A 122 12.12 -0.74 -16.35
CA LEU A 122 10.75 -1.18 -16.02
C LEU A 122 10.73 -2.69 -15.76
N ASP A 123 10.61 -3.09 -14.49
CA ASP A 123 10.41 -4.49 -14.10
C ASP A 123 9.16 -5.09 -14.79
N HIS A 124 9.26 -6.34 -15.25
CA HIS A 124 8.18 -7.07 -15.92
C HIS A 124 7.95 -8.44 -15.29
N GLU A 125 6.72 -8.74 -14.82
CA GLU A 125 6.39 -10.03 -14.18
C GLU A 125 6.43 -11.18 -15.20
N ALA A 126 7.32 -12.15 -14.98
CA ALA A 126 7.42 -13.34 -15.82
C ALA A 126 6.17 -14.25 -15.69
N PHE A 127 5.75 -14.84 -16.81
CA PHE A 127 4.65 -15.79 -16.84
C PHE A 127 5.02 -17.11 -16.14
N PRO A 128 4.04 -17.95 -15.73
CA PRO A 128 4.29 -19.24 -15.04
C PRO A 128 5.19 -20.27 -15.76
N SER A 129 5.57 -20.02 -17.00
CA SER A 129 6.55 -20.77 -17.80
C SER A 129 7.99 -20.28 -17.67
N GLY A 130 8.22 -19.12 -17.07
CA GLY A 130 9.46 -18.33 -17.15
C GLY A 130 9.53 -17.39 -18.36
N LEU A 131 8.53 -17.39 -19.25
CA LEU A 131 8.49 -16.46 -20.39
C LEU A 131 8.28 -15.01 -19.93
N VAL A 132 9.04 -14.08 -20.50
CA VAL A 132 8.77 -12.63 -20.48
C VAL A 132 8.40 -12.21 -21.89
N LEU A 133 7.30 -11.46 -22.05
CA LEU A 133 6.91 -10.86 -23.32
C LEU A 133 7.33 -9.39 -23.38
N THR A 134 7.74 -8.92 -24.54
CA THR A 134 8.12 -7.51 -24.77
C THR A 134 6.90 -6.60 -24.66
N ALA A 135 6.92 -5.63 -23.75
CA ALA A 135 5.92 -4.57 -23.70
C ALA A 135 6.07 -3.61 -24.88
N ARG A 136 4.95 -3.07 -25.38
CA ARG A 136 4.90 -2.10 -26.49
C ARG A 136 3.87 -1.00 -26.18
N PRO A 137 4.26 0.28 -26.19
CA PRO A 137 3.30 1.39 -26.22
C PRO A 137 2.33 1.26 -27.39
N GLY A 138 1.08 1.68 -27.19
CA GLY A 138 0.02 1.65 -28.19
C GLY A 138 -1.18 2.49 -27.74
N PRO A 139 -2.26 2.53 -28.54
CA PRO A 139 -3.45 3.33 -28.22
C PRO A 139 -4.22 2.72 -27.04
N THR A 140 -3.96 3.25 -25.83
CA THR A 140 -4.49 2.75 -24.55
C THR A 140 -5.27 3.78 -23.73
N SER A 141 -5.47 5.01 -24.23
CA SER A 141 -6.25 6.05 -23.55
C SER A 141 -7.75 5.69 -23.47
N GLN A 142 -8.54 6.44 -22.70
CA GLN A 142 -9.95 6.12 -22.49
C GLN A 142 -10.75 6.06 -23.80
N GLY A 143 -11.23 4.86 -24.14
CA GLY A 143 -12.03 4.61 -25.34
C GLY A 143 -11.24 4.13 -26.58
N GLU A 144 -9.91 4.16 -26.53
CA GLU A 144 -9.02 3.70 -27.62
C GLU A 144 -8.98 2.17 -27.77
N GLU A 145 -8.35 1.65 -28.85
CA GLU A 145 -8.39 0.22 -29.18
C GLU A 145 -7.95 -0.68 -28.02
N HIS A 146 -6.82 -0.38 -27.39
CA HIS A 146 -6.29 -1.15 -26.26
C HIS A 146 -6.51 -0.43 -24.93
N TRP A 147 -7.60 0.34 -24.77
CA TRP A 147 -7.98 0.85 -23.45
C TRP A 147 -8.14 -0.30 -22.44
N ASP A 148 -7.63 -0.12 -21.22
CA ASP A 148 -7.96 -0.98 -20.08
C ASP A 148 -9.10 -0.37 -19.25
N PRO A 149 -10.35 -0.85 -19.41
CA PRO A 149 -11.50 -0.32 -18.69
C PRO A 149 -11.55 -0.71 -17.19
N ASN A 150 -10.50 -1.37 -16.66
CA ASN A 150 -10.39 -1.76 -15.26
C ASN A 150 -9.07 -1.34 -14.61
N ASN A 151 -8.27 -0.49 -15.28
CA ASN A 151 -6.98 0.07 -14.82
C ASN A 151 -6.08 -0.95 -14.08
N THR A 152 -5.75 -2.07 -14.72
CA THR A 152 -5.14 -3.23 -14.05
C THR A 152 -3.62 -3.18 -13.94
N GLY A 153 -2.97 -2.12 -14.44
CA GLY A 153 -1.52 -1.99 -14.52
C GLY A 153 -0.82 -2.97 -15.49
N LEU A 154 -1.56 -3.91 -16.10
CA LEU A 154 -0.98 -4.91 -16.99
C LEU A 154 -0.45 -4.25 -18.29
N PRO A 155 0.82 -4.46 -18.66
CA PRO A 155 1.40 -3.87 -19.86
C PRO A 155 0.77 -4.47 -21.13
N LEU A 156 0.75 -3.68 -22.20
CA LEU A 156 0.35 -4.14 -23.52
C LEU A 156 1.55 -4.85 -24.17
N TYR A 157 1.46 -6.16 -24.35
CA TYR A 157 2.53 -6.97 -24.93
C TYR A 157 2.47 -7.01 -26.46
N ASP A 158 3.62 -7.16 -27.11
CA ASP A 158 3.72 -7.62 -28.50
C ASP A 158 3.30 -9.11 -28.53
N THR A 159 2.20 -9.42 -29.23
CA THR A 159 1.63 -10.78 -29.30
C THR A 159 1.42 -11.27 -30.74
N GLY A 160 2.26 -10.76 -31.65
CA GLY A 160 2.29 -11.14 -33.06
C GLY A 160 2.76 -12.60 -33.31
N PRO A 161 2.82 -13.03 -34.59
CA PRO A 161 3.06 -14.42 -34.99
C PRO A 161 4.27 -15.10 -34.34
N ASN A 162 5.34 -14.35 -34.07
CA ASN A 162 6.62 -14.86 -33.57
C ASN A 162 6.53 -15.41 -32.14
N VAL A 163 5.67 -14.83 -31.29
CA VAL A 163 5.48 -15.28 -29.90
C VAL A 163 4.25 -16.18 -29.71
N ARG A 164 3.32 -16.21 -30.66
CA ARG A 164 2.03 -16.95 -30.55
C ARG A 164 2.16 -18.43 -30.18
N LYS A 165 3.21 -19.12 -30.64
CA LYS A 165 3.49 -20.53 -30.34
C LYS A 165 4.18 -20.76 -28.98
N GLN A 166 4.66 -19.70 -28.33
CA GLN A 166 5.39 -19.80 -27.06
C GLN A 166 4.43 -20.07 -25.90
N LYS A 167 4.95 -20.74 -24.87
CA LYS A 167 4.17 -21.18 -23.71
C LYS A 167 4.15 -20.14 -22.59
N LEU A 168 2.95 -19.83 -22.10
CA LEU A 168 2.72 -19.02 -20.91
C LEU A 168 2.68 -19.87 -19.63
N SER A 169 2.34 -21.16 -19.76
CA SER A 169 2.45 -22.16 -18.70
C SER A 169 2.87 -23.52 -19.29
N ALA A 170 2.94 -24.58 -18.48
CA ALA A 170 3.16 -25.93 -18.98
C ALA A 170 2.19 -26.36 -20.11
N ASN A 171 0.95 -25.82 -20.12
CA ASN A 171 -0.13 -26.26 -21.02
C ASN A 171 -0.79 -25.20 -21.89
N PHE A 172 -0.58 -23.89 -21.66
CA PHE A 172 -1.21 -22.82 -22.44
C PHE A 172 -0.18 -21.98 -23.21
N THR A 173 -0.56 -21.55 -24.41
CA THR A 173 0.24 -20.72 -25.31
C THR A 173 -0.27 -19.28 -25.40
N VAL A 174 0.58 -18.36 -25.88
CA VAL A 174 0.20 -16.97 -26.16
C VAL A 174 -1.03 -16.91 -27.09
N ALA A 175 -1.05 -17.72 -28.16
CA ALA A 175 -2.17 -17.75 -29.11
C ALA A 175 -3.54 -18.00 -28.46
N GLU A 176 -3.63 -18.92 -27.50
CA GLU A 176 -4.88 -19.26 -26.82
C GLU A 176 -5.37 -18.10 -25.93
N LEU A 177 -4.45 -17.39 -25.27
CA LEU A 177 -4.78 -16.27 -24.40
C LEU A 177 -5.09 -14.97 -25.16
N VAL A 178 -4.64 -14.81 -26.42
CA VAL A 178 -4.88 -13.60 -27.22
C VAL A 178 -6.00 -13.72 -28.25
N THR A 179 -6.69 -14.87 -28.31
CA THR A 179 -7.75 -15.14 -29.29
C THR A 179 -9.14 -14.87 -28.72
N SER A 180 -9.94 -14.05 -29.41
CA SER A 180 -11.37 -13.85 -29.14
C SER A 180 -12.14 -13.79 -30.46
N GLY A 181 -13.33 -14.39 -30.52
CA GLY A 181 -14.13 -14.44 -31.75
C GLY A 181 -13.43 -15.11 -32.94
N GLY A 182 -12.48 -16.03 -32.68
CA GLY A 182 -11.67 -16.69 -33.71
C GLY A 182 -10.51 -15.85 -34.28
N ARG A 183 -10.27 -14.63 -33.77
CA ARG A 183 -9.16 -13.76 -34.19
C ARG A 183 -8.14 -13.58 -33.06
N PRO A 184 -6.85 -13.88 -33.26
CA PRO A 184 -5.79 -13.52 -32.32
C PRO A 184 -5.44 -12.04 -32.45
N ALA A 185 -5.21 -11.35 -31.33
CA ALA A 185 -4.66 -9.99 -31.35
C ALA A 185 -3.13 -9.99 -31.53
N ASP A 186 -2.59 -9.07 -32.32
CA ASP A 186 -1.13 -8.87 -32.46
C ASP A 186 -0.55 -8.02 -31.32
N ARG A 187 -1.40 -7.39 -30.51
CA ARG A 187 -1.05 -6.78 -29.22
C ARG A 187 -2.13 -7.11 -28.18
N ALA A 188 -1.73 -7.50 -26.98
CA ALA A 188 -2.67 -7.92 -25.94
C ALA A 188 -2.15 -7.71 -24.52
N ARG A 189 -3.07 -7.53 -23.57
CA ARG A 189 -2.77 -7.74 -22.14
C ARG A 189 -3.02 -9.20 -21.79
N ILE A 190 -2.13 -9.78 -20.99
CA ILE A 190 -2.28 -11.13 -20.46
C ILE A 190 -1.85 -11.10 -19.00
N SER A 191 -2.76 -11.44 -18.08
CA SER A 191 -2.44 -11.53 -16.65
C SER A 191 -1.68 -12.83 -16.33
N PRO A 192 -0.50 -12.78 -15.70
CA PRO A 192 0.18 -13.99 -15.19
C PRO A 192 -0.70 -14.76 -14.19
N ALA A 193 -1.50 -14.07 -13.38
CA ALA A 193 -2.46 -14.68 -12.47
C ALA A 193 -3.60 -15.42 -13.20
N LEU A 194 -4.10 -14.91 -14.34
CA LEU A 194 -5.07 -15.63 -15.18
C LEU A 194 -4.46 -16.92 -15.72
N VAL A 195 -3.21 -16.86 -16.21
CA VAL A 195 -2.50 -18.04 -16.72
C VAL A 195 -2.30 -19.09 -15.61
N ALA A 196 -1.93 -18.64 -14.39
CA ALA A 196 -1.83 -19.52 -13.23
C ALA A 196 -3.17 -20.15 -12.84
N CYS A 197 -4.26 -19.38 -12.82
CA CYS A 197 -5.61 -19.85 -12.54
C CYS A 197 -6.05 -20.93 -13.55
N LEU A 198 -5.86 -20.68 -14.84
CA LEU A 198 -6.19 -21.63 -15.90
C LEU A 198 -5.34 -22.91 -15.82
N GLN A 199 -4.06 -22.80 -15.45
CA GLN A 199 -3.18 -23.95 -15.24
C GLN A 199 -3.66 -24.79 -14.06
N ALA A 200 -3.94 -24.18 -12.90
CA ALA A 200 -4.47 -24.87 -11.73
C ALA A 200 -5.81 -25.58 -12.04
N ILE A 201 -6.74 -24.92 -12.76
CA ILE A 201 -8.00 -25.54 -13.20
C ILE A 201 -7.75 -26.78 -14.04
N ARG A 202 -6.78 -26.73 -14.96
CA ARG A 202 -6.44 -27.86 -15.85
C ARG A 202 -5.84 -29.03 -15.09
N ASP A 203 -4.90 -28.75 -14.18
CA ASP A 203 -4.24 -29.80 -13.39
C ASP A 203 -5.22 -30.44 -12.41
N ARG A 204 -6.08 -29.63 -11.77
CA ARG A 204 -7.17 -30.10 -10.90
C ARG A 204 -8.25 -30.89 -11.64
N ALA A 205 -8.46 -30.62 -12.93
CA ALA A 205 -9.34 -31.38 -13.81
C ALA A 205 -8.73 -32.71 -14.29
N GLY A 206 -7.41 -32.80 -14.37
CA GLY A 206 -6.69 -33.88 -15.06
C GLY A 206 -6.99 -33.97 -16.57
N ARG A 207 -7.56 -32.91 -17.17
CA ARG A 207 -8.18 -32.94 -18.52
C ARG A 207 -7.98 -31.62 -19.26
N PRO A 208 -7.91 -31.60 -20.61
CA PRO A 208 -7.71 -30.38 -21.37
C PRO A 208 -8.81 -29.33 -21.13
N VAL A 209 -8.38 -28.15 -20.70
CA VAL A 209 -9.17 -26.91 -20.69
C VAL A 209 -8.96 -26.23 -22.05
N LYS A 210 -10.05 -25.88 -22.74
CA LYS A 210 -10.04 -25.14 -24.00
C LYS A 210 -10.58 -23.74 -23.77
N ILE A 211 -9.77 -22.73 -24.09
CA ILE A 211 -10.16 -21.31 -24.10
C ILE A 211 -10.98 -21.03 -25.38
N GLY A 212 -12.16 -20.44 -25.23
CA GLY A 212 -13.02 -19.97 -26.32
C GLY A 212 -12.90 -18.46 -26.59
N SER A 213 -12.54 -17.68 -25.55
CA SER A 213 -12.19 -16.26 -25.67
C SER A 213 -11.21 -15.88 -24.56
N GLY A 214 -10.00 -15.48 -24.92
CA GLY A 214 -9.04 -14.80 -24.04
C GLY A 214 -9.20 -13.27 -24.10
N TYR A 215 -8.08 -12.56 -24.28
CA TYR A 215 -8.05 -11.11 -24.50
C TYR A 215 -8.91 -10.67 -25.69
N ARG A 216 -9.56 -9.52 -25.56
CA ARG A 216 -10.32 -8.86 -26.63
C ARG A 216 -10.11 -7.35 -26.52
N SER A 217 -9.55 -6.70 -27.54
CA SER A 217 -9.33 -5.24 -27.50
C SER A 217 -10.63 -4.47 -27.28
N TRP A 218 -10.55 -3.29 -26.67
CA TRP A 218 -11.72 -2.47 -26.37
C TRP A 218 -12.51 -2.12 -27.64
N ALA A 219 -11.84 -1.81 -28.76
CA ALA A 219 -12.52 -1.60 -30.04
C ALA A 219 -13.33 -2.83 -30.48
N ASN A 220 -12.77 -4.04 -30.39
CA ASN A 220 -13.48 -5.29 -30.68
C ASN A 220 -14.64 -5.55 -29.69
N ASN A 221 -14.48 -5.15 -28.43
CA ASN A 221 -15.56 -5.20 -27.43
C ASN A 221 -16.70 -4.22 -27.78
N VAL A 222 -16.38 -2.99 -28.19
CA VAL A 222 -17.36 -1.99 -28.64
C VAL A 222 -18.12 -2.49 -29.88
N ALA A 223 -17.41 -3.04 -30.87
CA ALA A 223 -18.03 -3.62 -32.07
C ALA A 223 -18.99 -4.77 -31.73
N LEU A 224 -18.56 -5.72 -30.88
CA LEU A 224 -19.37 -6.86 -30.43
C LEU A 224 -20.67 -6.44 -29.74
N TYR A 225 -20.64 -5.35 -28.96
CA TYR A 225 -21.83 -4.84 -28.25
C TYR A 225 -22.73 -3.99 -29.16
N ARG A 226 -22.16 -3.15 -30.04
CA ARG A 226 -22.91 -2.39 -31.06
C ARG A 226 -23.70 -3.33 -31.98
N ALA A 227 -23.06 -4.39 -32.48
CA ALA A 227 -23.70 -5.44 -33.31
C ALA A 227 -24.80 -6.25 -32.58
N ARG A 228 -24.99 -6.02 -31.28
CA ARG A 228 -26.05 -6.63 -30.44
C ARG A 228 -27.05 -5.61 -29.90
N GLY A 229 -27.05 -4.38 -30.42
CA GLY A 229 -27.93 -3.29 -29.99
C GLY A 229 -27.72 -2.85 -28.53
N LYS A 230 -26.52 -3.05 -27.97
CA LYS A 230 -26.26 -2.88 -26.53
C LYS A 230 -25.08 -1.95 -26.27
N LYS A 231 -25.12 -1.25 -25.12
CA LYS A 231 -23.99 -0.44 -24.64
C LYS A 231 -22.80 -1.35 -24.28
N PRO A 232 -21.56 -1.03 -24.70
CA PRO A 232 -20.37 -1.79 -24.33
C PRO A 232 -20.16 -1.85 -22.81
N THR A 233 -19.69 -2.98 -22.30
CA THR A 233 -19.37 -3.19 -20.87
C THR A 233 -17.87 -3.10 -20.61
N LEU A 234 -17.48 -2.73 -19.40
CA LEU A 234 -16.09 -2.63 -18.91
C LEU A 234 -15.46 -4.03 -18.69
N SER A 235 -15.48 -4.87 -19.72
CA SER A 235 -15.20 -6.31 -19.64
C SER A 235 -13.73 -6.61 -19.31
N ARG A 236 -13.50 -7.51 -18.34
CA ARG A 236 -12.16 -7.96 -17.91
C ARG A 236 -11.33 -8.64 -19.01
N HIS A 237 -11.94 -9.03 -20.14
CA HIS A 237 -11.23 -9.45 -21.35
C HIS A 237 -10.41 -8.32 -21.99
N CYS A 238 -10.87 -7.07 -21.92
CA CYS A 238 -10.15 -5.88 -22.42
C CYS A 238 -8.91 -5.57 -21.57
N SER A 239 -8.93 -6.03 -20.32
CA SER A 239 -7.87 -5.91 -19.33
C SER A 239 -6.90 -7.11 -19.33
N GLY A 240 -7.15 -8.15 -20.12
CA GLY A 240 -6.33 -9.38 -20.11
C GLY A 240 -6.47 -10.24 -18.83
N GLN A 241 -7.51 -9.99 -18.02
CA GLN A 241 -7.75 -10.67 -16.74
C GLN A 241 -8.81 -11.78 -16.81
N ALA A 242 -9.41 -12.03 -17.98
CA ALA A 242 -10.51 -13.00 -18.12
C ALA A 242 -10.36 -13.96 -19.31
N ALA A 243 -10.87 -15.17 -19.13
CA ALA A 243 -11.02 -16.18 -20.18
C ALA A 243 -12.38 -16.92 -20.08
N ASP A 244 -13.05 -17.10 -21.22
CA ASP A 244 -14.19 -18.02 -21.35
C ASP A 244 -13.66 -19.42 -21.65
N ILE A 245 -13.94 -20.40 -20.80
CA ILE A 245 -13.37 -21.75 -20.88
C ILE A 245 -14.39 -22.89 -20.93
N THR A 246 -14.00 -23.95 -21.62
CA THR A 246 -14.72 -25.21 -21.76
C THR A 246 -13.84 -26.38 -21.34
N ILE A 247 -14.43 -27.40 -20.72
CA ILE A 247 -13.78 -28.67 -20.39
C ILE A 247 -14.72 -29.78 -20.86
N ALA A 248 -14.21 -30.73 -21.66
CA ALA A 248 -15.05 -31.71 -22.33
C ALA A 248 -15.93 -32.50 -21.34
N GLY A 249 -17.25 -32.54 -21.55
CA GLY A 249 -18.17 -33.26 -20.67
C GLY A 249 -18.37 -32.65 -19.27
N LEU A 250 -17.92 -31.41 -19.02
CA LEU A 250 -18.34 -30.60 -17.87
C LEU A 250 -19.24 -29.44 -18.35
N ASN A 251 -20.27 -29.12 -17.57
CA ASN A 251 -21.09 -27.91 -17.76
C ASN A 251 -20.50 -26.70 -17.01
N GLY A 252 -21.02 -25.50 -17.26
CA GLY A 252 -20.50 -24.27 -16.65
C GLY A 252 -20.52 -24.26 -15.11
N MET A 253 -21.51 -24.89 -14.46
CA MET A 253 -21.57 -25.00 -13.00
C MET A 253 -20.47 -25.93 -12.46
N GLN A 254 -20.18 -27.03 -13.15
CA GLN A 254 -19.08 -27.94 -12.79
C GLN A 254 -17.72 -27.26 -12.97
N ILE A 255 -17.52 -26.49 -14.05
CA ILE A 255 -16.29 -25.73 -14.29
C ILE A 255 -16.15 -24.59 -13.25
N ALA A 256 -17.23 -23.91 -12.90
CA ALA A 256 -17.25 -22.88 -11.85
C ALA A 256 -16.83 -23.43 -10.47
N LYS A 257 -17.41 -24.55 -10.05
CA LYS A 257 -17.02 -25.23 -8.80
C LYS A 257 -15.57 -25.70 -8.83
N LEU A 258 -15.14 -26.27 -9.95
CA LEU A 258 -13.75 -26.68 -10.17
C LEU A 258 -12.77 -25.49 -10.07
N ALA A 259 -13.14 -24.30 -10.56
CA ALA A 259 -12.30 -23.12 -10.46
C ALA A 259 -12.11 -22.64 -9.01
N ILE A 260 -13.17 -22.67 -8.20
CA ILE A 260 -13.09 -22.40 -6.75
C ILE A 260 -12.20 -23.46 -6.07
N ASP A 261 -12.34 -24.73 -6.45
CA ASP A 261 -11.54 -25.85 -5.93
C ASP A 261 -10.06 -25.85 -6.35
N ALA A 262 -9.72 -25.18 -7.44
CA ALA A 262 -8.38 -25.16 -8.02
C ALA A 262 -7.59 -23.89 -7.67
N TYR A 263 -8.28 -22.75 -7.49
CA TYR A 263 -7.65 -21.43 -7.36
C TYR A 263 -8.25 -20.56 -6.24
N GLY A 264 -9.15 -21.12 -5.43
CA GLY A 264 -9.77 -20.42 -4.31
C GLY A 264 -10.91 -19.47 -4.71
N ASN A 265 -11.42 -18.73 -3.74
CA ASN A 265 -12.69 -18.03 -3.88
C ASN A 265 -12.60 -16.67 -4.61
N ASN A 266 -11.42 -16.05 -4.67
CA ASN A 266 -11.20 -14.63 -5.00
C ASN A 266 -11.16 -14.34 -6.52
N ILE A 267 -12.07 -14.96 -7.27
CA ILE A 267 -12.20 -14.87 -8.74
C ILE A 267 -13.62 -14.45 -9.15
N GLY A 268 -13.75 -13.77 -10.28
CA GLY A 268 -15.05 -13.56 -10.94
C GLY A 268 -15.44 -14.80 -11.73
N ILE A 269 -16.71 -15.21 -11.64
CA ILE A 269 -17.24 -16.39 -12.32
C ILE A 269 -18.59 -16.08 -12.99
N GLY A 270 -18.64 -16.28 -14.30
CA GLY A 270 -19.87 -16.23 -15.10
C GLY A 270 -20.30 -17.62 -15.57
N ILE A 271 -21.47 -18.10 -15.13
CA ILE A 271 -21.92 -19.47 -15.39
C ILE A 271 -22.85 -19.56 -16.61
N ALA A 272 -22.46 -20.32 -17.63
CA ALA A 272 -23.28 -20.61 -18.81
C ALA A 272 -23.62 -22.11 -18.93
N LYS A 273 -24.38 -22.49 -19.96
CA LYS A 273 -24.84 -23.88 -20.18
C LYS A 273 -23.67 -24.86 -20.39
N THR A 274 -22.65 -24.45 -21.15
CA THR A 274 -21.57 -25.31 -21.65
C THR A 274 -20.15 -24.80 -21.38
N PHE A 275 -20.02 -23.57 -20.87
CA PHE A 275 -18.75 -22.92 -20.57
C PHE A 275 -18.86 -22.14 -19.24
N ALA A 276 -17.71 -21.75 -18.68
CA ALA A 276 -17.64 -20.77 -17.60
C ALA A 276 -16.70 -19.63 -18.01
N HIS A 277 -17.10 -18.40 -17.71
CA HIS A 277 -16.22 -17.26 -17.69
C HIS A 277 -15.44 -17.26 -16.37
N ILE A 278 -14.11 -17.15 -16.43
CA ILE A 278 -13.22 -17.06 -15.27
C ILE A 278 -12.40 -15.78 -15.39
N ASP A 279 -12.39 -14.97 -14.33
CA ASP A 279 -11.52 -13.78 -14.26
C ASP A 279 -10.85 -13.60 -12.89
N VAL A 280 -9.66 -13.00 -12.90
CA VAL A 280 -8.79 -12.85 -11.72
C VAL A 280 -8.84 -11.46 -11.08
N ARG A 281 -10.02 -10.85 -10.99
CA ARG A 281 -10.24 -9.51 -10.37
C ARG A 281 -9.88 -9.35 -8.88
N GLY A 282 -9.26 -10.34 -8.24
CA GLY A 282 -8.83 -10.31 -6.82
C GLY A 282 -9.94 -10.38 -5.76
N ARG A 283 -11.22 -10.47 -6.17
CA ARG A 283 -12.38 -10.57 -5.26
C ARG A 283 -13.46 -11.49 -5.85
N PRO A 284 -14.25 -12.21 -5.03
CA PRO A 284 -15.34 -13.03 -5.52
C PRO A 284 -16.41 -12.18 -6.24
N ASP A 285 -16.83 -12.62 -7.41
CA ASP A 285 -18.07 -12.17 -8.07
C ASP A 285 -18.74 -13.34 -8.80
N THR A 286 -20.07 -13.30 -8.94
CA THR A 286 -20.89 -14.37 -9.53
C THR A 286 -21.99 -13.78 -10.43
N TRP A 287 -22.05 -14.20 -11.69
CA TRP A 287 -23.22 -14.00 -12.56
C TRP A 287 -23.54 -15.26 -13.37
N THR A 288 -24.64 -15.23 -14.13
CA THR A 288 -25.00 -16.32 -15.05
C THR A 288 -25.45 -15.77 -16.40
N TYR A 289 -25.46 -16.65 -17.41
CA TYR A 289 -26.01 -16.37 -18.74
C TYR A 289 -27.40 -17.01 -18.94
N PHE A 290 -28.06 -17.39 -17.84
CA PHE A 290 -29.44 -17.90 -17.83
C PHE A 290 -30.46 -16.81 -17.52
N THR A 291 -31.74 -17.10 -17.72
CA THR A 291 -32.86 -16.20 -17.38
C THR A 291 -33.88 -16.91 -16.49
N GLY A 292 -34.79 -16.14 -15.88
CA GLY A 292 -35.86 -16.67 -15.03
C GLY A 292 -35.37 -17.52 -13.86
N HIS A 293 -36.13 -18.56 -13.52
CA HIS A 293 -35.85 -19.43 -12.37
C HIS A 293 -34.46 -20.09 -12.41
N GLN A 294 -33.96 -20.44 -13.61
CA GLN A 294 -32.64 -21.08 -13.75
C GLN A 294 -31.49 -20.17 -13.31
N ASN A 295 -31.59 -18.86 -13.55
CA ASN A 295 -30.59 -17.90 -13.05
C ASN A 295 -30.52 -17.92 -11.52
N THR A 296 -31.67 -17.78 -10.83
CA THR A 296 -31.73 -17.75 -9.37
C THR A 296 -31.21 -19.03 -8.73
N THR A 297 -31.61 -20.20 -9.25
CA THR A 297 -31.14 -21.49 -8.72
C THR A 297 -29.64 -21.68 -8.95
N THR A 298 -29.13 -21.28 -10.12
CA THR A 298 -27.68 -21.32 -10.43
C THR A 298 -26.87 -20.41 -9.50
N LEU A 299 -27.32 -19.17 -9.27
CA LEU A 299 -26.65 -18.23 -8.35
C LEU A 299 -26.65 -18.75 -6.91
N ASN A 300 -27.78 -19.29 -6.44
CA ASN A 300 -27.88 -19.86 -5.10
C ASN A 300 -26.94 -21.06 -4.92
N GLU A 301 -26.89 -21.98 -5.89
CA GLU A 301 -26.06 -23.18 -5.84
C GLU A 301 -24.56 -22.85 -5.73
N ILE A 302 -24.05 -21.93 -6.57
CA ILE A 302 -22.62 -21.56 -6.53
C ILE A 302 -22.29 -20.69 -5.33
N ASN A 303 -23.17 -19.76 -4.92
CA ASN A 303 -22.91 -18.93 -3.74
C ASN A 303 -22.95 -19.75 -2.44
N GLN A 304 -23.82 -20.77 -2.36
CA GLN A 304 -23.79 -21.75 -1.27
C GLN A 304 -22.51 -22.61 -1.32
N TYR A 305 -22.05 -23.00 -2.51
CA TYR A 305 -20.78 -23.72 -2.67
C TYR A 305 -19.58 -22.89 -2.18
N ARG A 306 -19.56 -21.59 -2.50
CA ARG A 306 -18.56 -20.63 -1.99
C ARG A 306 -18.64 -20.51 -0.47
N ALA A 307 -19.83 -20.27 0.08
CA ALA A 307 -20.04 -20.16 1.53
C ALA A 307 -19.54 -21.38 2.29
N ASN A 308 -19.88 -22.59 1.82
CA ASN A 308 -19.44 -23.88 2.38
C ASN A 308 -17.92 -24.14 2.28
N ARG A 309 -17.18 -23.35 1.49
CA ARG A 309 -15.70 -23.39 1.41
C ARG A 309 -15.03 -22.28 2.23
N THR A 310 -15.79 -21.27 2.67
CA THR A 310 -15.31 -20.19 3.56
C THR A 310 -15.63 -20.43 5.04
N THR A 311 -16.51 -21.37 5.38
CA THR A 311 -16.72 -21.80 6.78
C THR A 311 -15.74 -22.90 7.19
N PRO A 312 -15.10 -22.80 8.37
CA PRO A 312 -14.44 -23.94 9.00
C PRO A 312 -15.47 -25.07 9.23
N PRO A 313 -15.11 -26.35 9.01
CA PRO A 313 -16.08 -27.44 9.06
C PRO A 313 -16.51 -27.78 10.49
N THR A 314 -17.75 -27.44 10.85
CA THR A 314 -18.43 -28.04 12.01
C THR A 314 -18.51 -29.56 11.81
N PRO A 315 -18.04 -30.38 12.76
CA PRO A 315 -17.92 -31.83 12.55
C PRO A 315 -19.27 -32.55 12.64
N THR A 316 -19.86 -32.86 11.49
CA THR A 316 -20.96 -33.83 11.38
C THR A 316 -20.39 -35.24 11.16
N PRO A 317 -20.69 -36.24 12.01
CA PRO A 317 -20.09 -37.56 11.91
C PRO A 317 -20.62 -38.36 10.70
N THR A 318 -19.72 -38.97 9.96
CA THR A 318 -19.95 -39.92 8.85
C THR A 318 -18.93 -41.05 9.02
N PRO A 319 -19.29 -42.34 8.82
CA PRO A 319 -18.69 -43.42 9.61
C PRO A 319 -17.21 -43.68 9.35
N THR A 320 -16.51 -43.93 10.46
CA THR A 320 -15.10 -44.28 10.56
C THR A 320 -14.72 -45.46 9.64
N PRO A 321 -13.80 -45.29 8.66
CA PRO A 321 -13.08 -46.44 8.12
C PRO A 321 -12.21 -47.02 9.25
N THR A 322 -12.31 -48.34 9.48
CA THR A 322 -11.65 -49.01 10.60
C THR A 322 -10.17 -48.64 10.69
N PRO A 323 -9.69 -48.05 11.81
CA PRO A 323 -8.31 -47.59 11.91
C PRO A 323 -7.36 -48.80 11.95
N THR A 324 -6.56 -48.95 10.90
CA THR A 324 -5.31 -49.71 10.97
C THR A 324 -4.39 -49.05 12.01
N PRO A 325 -3.63 -49.80 12.83
CA PRO A 325 -2.85 -49.22 13.92
C PRO A 325 -1.92 -48.09 13.45
N ILE A 326 -2.15 -46.88 13.99
CA ILE A 326 -1.33 -45.70 13.68
C ILE A 326 0.05 -45.88 14.31
N GLY A 327 1.11 -45.61 13.57
CA GLY A 327 2.48 -45.71 14.09
C GLY A 327 2.82 -44.58 15.08
N SER A 328 3.81 -44.83 15.94
CA SER A 328 4.60 -43.75 16.53
C SER A 328 5.56 -43.20 15.48
N VAL A 329 5.65 -41.87 15.39
CA VAL A 329 6.61 -41.17 14.52
C VAL A 329 7.86 -40.86 15.35
N SER A 330 9.02 -41.33 14.91
CA SER A 330 10.31 -40.95 15.51
C SER A 330 10.72 -39.55 15.08
N ALA A 331 11.41 -38.83 15.96
CA ALA A 331 12.04 -37.54 15.64
C ALA A 331 13.06 -37.71 14.51
N ASP A 332 12.91 -36.95 13.44
CA ASP A 332 13.79 -37.00 12.27
C ASP A 332 13.64 -35.68 11.46
N ARG A 333 14.36 -35.58 10.33
CA ARG A 333 14.36 -34.43 9.44
C ARG A 333 14.28 -34.82 7.97
N LYS A 334 13.66 -33.95 7.17
CA LYS A 334 13.64 -34.08 5.71
C LYS A 334 14.19 -32.83 5.05
N VAL A 335 15.29 -33.02 4.31
CA VAL A 335 15.78 -32.07 3.32
C VAL A 335 15.02 -32.26 2.00
N VAL A 336 14.63 -31.14 1.38
CA VAL A 336 14.06 -31.10 0.03
C VAL A 336 14.91 -30.14 -0.80
N GLU A 337 15.68 -30.70 -1.73
CA GLU A 337 16.60 -29.91 -2.57
C GLU A 337 15.90 -28.86 -3.41
N ASN A 338 14.74 -29.21 -4.00
CA ASN A 338 13.98 -28.37 -4.92
C ASN A 338 12.49 -28.42 -4.55
N LEU A 339 11.88 -27.26 -4.27
CA LEU A 339 10.45 -27.12 -3.99
C LEU A 339 9.78 -26.31 -5.10
N ALA A 340 8.62 -26.77 -5.59
CA ALA A 340 7.97 -26.14 -6.74
C ALA A 340 7.61 -24.66 -6.47
N LEU A 341 7.12 -24.37 -5.25
CA LEU A 341 6.79 -23.02 -4.78
C LEU A 341 8.00 -22.08 -4.67
N LEU A 342 9.20 -22.60 -4.39
CA LEU A 342 10.42 -21.80 -4.15
C LEU A 342 11.35 -21.75 -5.38
N ARG A 343 10.96 -22.33 -6.52
CA ARG A 343 11.76 -22.39 -7.74
C ARG A 343 12.20 -21.02 -8.29
N THR A 344 11.48 -19.94 -7.97
CA THR A 344 11.81 -18.55 -8.35
C THR A 344 12.73 -17.85 -7.34
N HIS A 345 13.11 -18.51 -6.24
CA HIS A 345 14.07 -18.00 -5.28
C HIS A 345 15.50 -18.28 -5.78
N VAL A 346 16.29 -17.25 -6.04
CA VAL A 346 17.74 -17.38 -6.35
C VAL A 346 18.49 -17.80 -5.07
N GLY A 347 19.62 -18.50 -5.18
CA GLY A 347 20.45 -18.95 -4.06
C GLY A 347 20.83 -20.43 -4.15
N THR A 348 21.60 -20.93 -3.18
CA THR A 348 22.08 -22.32 -3.14
C THR A 348 21.09 -23.26 -2.42
N PRO A 349 20.73 -24.42 -3.00
CA PRO A 349 19.92 -25.46 -2.35
C PRO A 349 20.47 -25.95 -0.98
N PRO A 350 19.64 -26.57 -0.12
CA PRO A 350 18.27 -27.03 -0.37
C PRO A 350 17.21 -25.93 -0.25
N ASP A 351 16.09 -26.10 -0.94
CA ASP A 351 14.93 -25.19 -0.89
C ASP A 351 14.16 -25.24 0.43
N LEU A 352 14.10 -26.40 1.08
CA LEU A 352 13.31 -26.59 2.30
C LEU A 352 14.00 -27.57 3.26
N LEU A 353 14.10 -27.19 4.53
CA LEU A 353 14.42 -28.10 5.63
C LEU A 353 13.19 -28.26 6.53
N LEU A 354 12.78 -29.51 6.73
CA LEU A 354 11.75 -29.91 7.67
C LEU A 354 12.37 -30.69 8.82
N GLU A 355 11.93 -30.46 10.06
CA GLU A 355 12.28 -31.27 11.23
C GLU A 355 11.07 -31.50 12.12
N TRP A 356 10.99 -32.65 12.79
CA TRP A 356 9.88 -32.98 13.69
C TRP A 356 10.35 -33.77 14.91
N ASN A 357 9.57 -33.69 16.00
CA ASN A 357 9.85 -34.40 17.25
C ASN A 357 9.22 -35.79 17.31
N ASN A 358 9.48 -36.54 18.38
CA ASN A 358 8.88 -37.85 18.62
C ASN A 358 7.38 -37.70 18.91
N MET A 359 6.51 -38.42 18.20
CA MET A 359 5.06 -38.30 18.35
C MET A 359 4.40 -39.67 18.51
N SER A 360 3.53 -39.80 19.51
CA SER A 360 2.71 -41.01 19.70
C SER A 360 1.35 -40.84 19.01
N HIS A 361 1.14 -41.56 17.90
CA HIS A 361 -0.12 -41.59 17.14
C HIS A 361 -0.65 -40.18 16.75
N PRO A 362 0.17 -39.28 16.16
CA PRO A 362 -0.27 -37.93 15.87
C PRO A 362 -1.41 -37.93 14.83
N SER A 363 -2.44 -37.14 15.11
CA SER A 363 -3.48 -36.74 14.13
C SER A 363 -3.42 -35.25 13.79
N VAL A 364 -2.67 -34.48 14.58
CA VAL A 364 -2.49 -33.03 14.49
C VAL A 364 -1.02 -32.72 14.74
N VAL A 365 -0.45 -31.79 13.98
CA VAL A 365 0.86 -31.19 14.29
C VAL A 365 0.77 -29.67 14.22
N ASP A 366 1.31 -29.00 15.22
CA ASP A 366 1.53 -27.55 15.14
C ASP A 366 2.66 -27.28 14.12
N VAL A 367 2.53 -26.22 13.32
CA VAL A 367 3.48 -25.90 12.25
C VAL A 367 4.21 -24.61 12.57
N VAL A 368 5.54 -24.66 12.58
CA VAL A 368 6.41 -23.51 12.86
C VAL A 368 7.17 -23.14 11.60
N VAL A 369 6.91 -21.96 11.02
CA VAL A 369 7.63 -21.46 9.85
C VAL A 369 8.67 -20.42 10.28
N HIS A 370 9.90 -20.50 9.76
CA HIS A 370 10.96 -19.53 10.05
C HIS A 370 11.40 -18.73 8.82
N LEU A 371 11.30 -17.40 8.92
CA LEU A 371 11.69 -16.46 7.88
C LEU A 371 13.04 -15.83 8.26
N HIS A 372 14.11 -16.30 7.60
CA HIS A 372 15.47 -15.82 7.86
C HIS A 372 15.81 -14.51 7.11
N GLY A 373 16.65 -13.67 7.70
CA GLY A 373 17.20 -12.49 7.04
C GLY A 373 18.56 -12.71 6.38
N TYR A 374 19.38 -11.65 6.41
CA TYR A 374 20.69 -11.52 5.76
C TYR A 374 21.69 -12.64 6.13
N ALA A 375 22.62 -12.98 5.23
CA ALA A 375 23.65 -13.99 5.46
C ALA A 375 25.00 -13.58 4.83
N GLY A 376 26.08 -13.53 5.61
CA GLY A 376 27.42 -13.15 5.12
C GLY A 376 27.99 -14.08 4.04
N GLN A 377 27.48 -15.31 3.91
CA GLN A 377 27.86 -16.23 2.83
C GLN A 377 27.25 -15.88 1.46
N GLY A 378 26.53 -14.76 1.37
CA GLY A 378 25.89 -14.27 0.15
C GLY A 378 25.05 -15.35 -0.52
N LYS A 379 25.18 -15.48 -1.85
CA LYS A 379 24.51 -16.49 -2.67
C LYS A 379 24.74 -17.92 -2.20
N ALA A 380 25.90 -18.19 -1.59
CA ALA A 380 26.31 -19.51 -1.11
C ALA A 380 25.73 -19.89 0.26
N MET A 381 24.83 -19.08 0.84
CA MET A 381 24.07 -19.46 2.03
C MET A 381 23.27 -20.76 1.78
N ASN A 382 23.57 -21.77 2.59
CA ASN A 382 22.82 -23.03 2.68
C ASN A 382 22.00 -23.03 3.98
N ILE A 383 20.69 -23.29 3.88
CA ILE A 383 19.78 -23.18 5.03
C ILE A 383 20.07 -24.18 6.15
N GLN A 384 20.64 -25.35 5.85
CA GLN A 384 20.93 -26.39 6.84
C GLN A 384 22.19 -26.05 7.66
N THR A 385 23.25 -25.53 7.02
CA THR A 385 24.50 -25.20 7.71
C THR A 385 24.51 -23.79 8.29
N HIS A 386 23.95 -22.79 7.60
CA HIS A 386 24.13 -21.38 7.96
C HIS A 386 22.88 -20.73 8.59
N LYS A 387 21.67 -21.31 8.42
CA LYS A 387 20.44 -20.76 9.02
C LYS A 387 19.83 -21.62 10.11
N LYS A 388 19.77 -22.93 9.96
CA LYS A 388 19.20 -23.80 11.00
C LYS A 388 19.86 -23.61 12.39
N PRO A 389 21.19 -23.50 12.55
CA PRO A 389 21.83 -23.33 13.87
C PRO A 389 21.52 -22.01 14.58
N ILE A 390 21.04 -21.00 13.84
CA ILE A 390 20.70 -19.66 14.33
C ILE A 390 19.21 -19.31 14.19
N SER A 391 18.36 -20.28 13.80
CA SER A 391 16.92 -20.05 13.58
C SER A 391 16.05 -20.15 14.84
N GLY A 392 16.57 -20.76 15.91
CA GLY A 392 15.80 -21.08 17.12
C GLY A 392 14.83 -22.26 16.97
N LEU A 393 14.78 -22.90 15.79
CA LEU A 393 13.99 -24.11 15.53
C LEU A 393 14.66 -25.34 16.18
N ASN A 394 14.55 -25.47 17.50
CA ASN A 394 15.16 -26.57 18.25
C ASN A 394 14.16 -27.16 19.28
N PHE A 395 14.20 -28.48 19.47
CA PHE A 395 13.34 -29.21 20.41
C PHE A 395 13.94 -29.34 21.84
N ALA A 396 15.15 -28.84 22.03
CA ALA A 396 15.90 -28.73 23.29
C ALA A 396 16.81 -27.49 23.21
N ASP A 397 17.42 -27.09 24.32
CA ASP A 397 18.44 -26.03 24.35
C ASP A 397 19.63 -26.42 23.43
N PRO A 398 19.98 -25.61 22.40
CA PRO A 398 21.10 -25.89 21.49
C PRO A 398 22.47 -25.98 22.17
N ASP A 399 22.62 -25.39 23.36
CA ASP A 399 23.86 -25.33 24.13
C ASP A 399 23.84 -26.35 25.29
N HIS A 400 22.64 -26.79 25.72
CA HIS A 400 22.41 -27.76 26.80
C HIS A 400 21.34 -28.82 26.43
N PRO A 401 21.63 -29.81 25.55
CA PRO A 401 20.60 -30.68 24.96
C PRO A 401 19.76 -31.52 25.92
N ASP A 402 20.20 -31.73 27.17
CA ASP A 402 19.41 -32.37 28.23
C ASP A 402 18.20 -31.52 28.69
N VAL A 403 18.24 -30.20 28.42
CA VAL A 403 17.15 -29.26 28.72
C VAL A 403 16.11 -29.35 27.60
N ILE A 404 15.14 -30.25 27.81
CA ILE A 404 14.03 -30.49 26.88
C ILE A 404 13.21 -29.21 26.68
N GLY A 405 13.00 -28.86 25.41
CA GLY A 405 12.13 -27.77 24.98
C GLY A 405 10.76 -28.30 24.56
N ARG A 406 10.39 -28.08 23.29
CA ARG A 406 9.04 -28.30 22.79
C ARG A 406 8.70 -29.79 22.56
N THR A 407 7.82 -30.33 23.40
CA THR A 407 7.37 -31.74 23.38
C THR A 407 6.06 -31.99 22.61
N SER A 408 5.24 -30.96 22.35
CA SER A 408 3.99 -31.11 21.58
C SER A 408 4.26 -31.56 20.13
N PRO A 409 3.42 -32.41 19.51
CA PRO A 409 3.52 -32.80 18.10
C PRO A 409 3.71 -31.60 17.17
N THR A 410 4.87 -31.48 16.53
CA THR A 410 5.27 -30.26 15.81
C THR A 410 6.10 -30.56 14.57
N LEU A 411 5.84 -29.80 13.49
CA LEU A 411 6.65 -29.74 12.28
C LEU A 411 7.31 -28.35 12.18
N PHE A 412 8.64 -28.31 12.20
CA PHE A 412 9.43 -27.12 11.87
C PHE A 412 9.63 -27.03 10.35
N VAL A 413 9.53 -25.81 9.81
CA VAL A 413 9.57 -25.50 8.38
C VAL A 413 10.52 -24.32 8.15
N LEU A 414 11.70 -24.59 7.59
CA LEU A 414 12.69 -23.59 7.22
C LEU A 414 12.81 -23.50 5.69
N PRO A 415 12.07 -22.59 5.03
CA PRO A 415 12.22 -22.33 3.60
C PRO A 415 13.47 -21.51 3.29
N ARG A 416 14.06 -21.74 2.12
CA ARG A 416 15.12 -20.91 1.54
C ARG A 416 14.55 -19.62 0.97
N GLY A 417 15.11 -18.48 1.38
CA GLY A 417 14.78 -17.18 0.78
C GLY A 417 15.32 -17.03 -0.65
N HIS A 418 14.78 -16.05 -1.37
CA HIS A 418 15.35 -15.52 -2.61
C HIS A 418 16.54 -14.63 -2.26
N HIS A 419 17.73 -15.06 -2.64
CA HIS A 419 18.95 -14.26 -2.66
C HIS A 419 18.77 -13.09 -3.64
N GLN A 420 19.10 -11.88 -3.21
CA GLN A 420 19.08 -10.71 -4.08
C GLN A 420 20.52 -10.32 -4.45
N PRO A 421 21.03 -10.69 -5.65
CA PRO A 421 22.13 -9.94 -6.24
C PRO A 421 21.69 -8.49 -6.46
N ALA A 422 22.67 -7.59 -6.54
CA ALA A 422 22.47 -6.15 -6.43
C ALA A 422 21.41 -5.55 -7.37
N SER A 423 20.58 -4.65 -6.81
CA SER A 423 19.99 -3.55 -7.57
C SER A 423 21.07 -2.53 -7.91
N SER A 424 20.80 -1.65 -8.88
CA SER A 424 21.80 -0.75 -9.46
C SER A 424 22.46 0.22 -8.45
N TYR A 425 21.78 0.60 -7.36
CA TYR A 425 22.31 1.42 -6.24
C TYR A 425 23.27 0.65 -5.28
N GLY A 426 24.10 -0.28 -5.78
CA GLY A 426 25.20 -0.89 -5.00
C GLY A 426 24.99 -2.31 -4.47
N TYR A 427 26.11 -2.94 -4.11
CA TYR A 427 26.23 -4.40 -3.95
C TYR A 427 26.00 -4.87 -2.51
N ASN A 428 24.88 -5.57 -2.25
CA ASN A 428 24.60 -6.22 -0.96
C ASN A 428 24.27 -7.71 -1.16
N GLU A 429 25.31 -8.52 -1.32
CA GLU A 429 25.15 -9.97 -1.52
C GLU A 429 24.44 -10.67 -0.37
N ALA A 430 24.49 -10.12 0.84
CA ALA A 430 23.97 -10.79 2.01
C ALA A 430 22.44 -10.88 2.03
N ARG A 431 21.71 -10.13 1.18
CA ARG A 431 20.27 -9.96 1.31
C ARG A 431 19.45 -11.17 0.83
N TYR A 432 18.48 -11.55 1.67
CA TYR A 432 17.47 -12.58 1.39
C TYR A 432 16.05 -12.05 1.63
N THR A 433 15.12 -12.39 0.75
CA THR A 433 13.68 -12.05 0.82
C THR A 433 12.80 -13.27 0.50
N PHE A 434 11.46 -13.16 0.58
CA PHE A 434 10.54 -14.28 0.30
C PHE A 434 9.41 -13.93 -0.69
N PRO A 435 9.72 -13.48 -1.92
CA PRO A 435 8.74 -13.00 -2.89
C PRO A 435 7.68 -14.04 -3.27
N ALA A 436 7.97 -15.35 -3.22
CA ALA A 436 6.98 -16.39 -3.45
C ALA A 436 5.98 -16.55 -2.29
N LEU A 437 6.39 -16.32 -1.03
CA LEU A 437 5.58 -16.62 0.16
C LEU A 437 4.72 -15.46 0.66
N VAL A 438 5.07 -14.22 0.30
CA VAL A 438 4.33 -13.01 0.74
C VAL A 438 3.00 -12.80 0.00
N LYS A 439 2.73 -13.52 -1.08
CA LYS A 439 1.44 -13.46 -1.82
C LYS A 439 0.33 -14.19 -1.03
N PRO A 440 -0.93 -13.69 -1.02
CA PRO A 440 -2.04 -14.33 -0.30
C PRO A 440 -2.19 -15.82 -0.63
N GLY A 441 -2.29 -16.66 0.41
CA GLY A 441 -2.41 -18.12 0.29
C GLY A 441 -1.10 -18.88 0.03
N ALA A 442 -0.03 -18.23 -0.43
CA ALA A 442 1.22 -18.92 -0.77
C ALA A 442 1.93 -19.54 0.45
N LEU A 443 1.82 -18.91 1.62
CA LEU A 443 2.28 -19.50 2.88
C LEU A 443 1.49 -20.77 3.24
N GLN A 444 0.18 -20.83 2.96
CA GLN A 444 -0.59 -22.06 3.19
C GLN A 444 -0.15 -23.16 2.22
N GLN A 445 0.13 -22.83 0.95
CA GLN A 445 0.72 -23.79 0.01
C GLN A 445 2.05 -24.35 0.51
N LEU A 446 2.94 -23.53 1.10
CA LEU A 446 4.17 -24.02 1.72
C LEU A 446 3.89 -25.02 2.85
N ILE A 447 2.89 -24.74 3.70
CA ILE A 447 2.50 -25.61 4.80
C ILE A 447 1.90 -26.93 4.27
N ASP A 448 1.01 -26.86 3.29
CA ASP A 448 0.38 -28.03 2.68
C ASP A 448 1.40 -28.93 1.96
N GLU A 449 2.36 -28.34 1.22
CA GLU A 449 3.49 -29.07 0.63
C GLU A 449 4.40 -29.68 1.72
N SER A 450 4.65 -28.97 2.82
CA SER A 450 5.44 -29.47 3.95
C SER A 450 4.78 -30.65 4.66
N LEU A 451 3.46 -30.59 4.88
CA LEU A 451 2.67 -31.66 5.47
C LEU A 451 2.57 -32.88 4.52
N ALA A 452 2.49 -32.65 3.21
CA ALA A 452 2.55 -33.73 2.22
C ALA A 452 3.92 -34.44 2.21
N VAL A 453 5.04 -33.69 2.33
CA VAL A 453 6.39 -34.27 2.44
C VAL A 453 6.57 -35.03 3.77
N PHE A 454 6.05 -34.50 4.88
CA PHE A 454 6.03 -35.19 6.17
C PHE A 454 5.26 -36.52 6.08
N ALA A 455 4.05 -36.52 5.51
CA ALA A 455 3.23 -37.72 5.37
C ALA A 455 3.87 -38.76 4.42
N GLN A 456 4.52 -38.32 3.34
CA GLN A 456 5.30 -39.21 2.46
C GLN A 456 6.53 -39.82 3.14
N THR A 457 7.17 -39.09 4.05
CA THR A 457 8.41 -39.54 4.72
C THR A 457 8.11 -40.44 5.93
N THR A 458 7.03 -40.17 6.67
CA THR A 458 6.66 -40.89 7.91
C THR A 458 5.59 -41.96 7.72
N GLY A 459 4.84 -41.92 6.62
CA GLY A 459 3.64 -42.73 6.41
C GLY A 459 2.41 -42.29 7.21
N VAL A 460 2.49 -41.19 7.97
CA VAL A 460 1.41 -40.71 8.85
C VAL A 460 0.83 -39.38 8.36
N THR A 461 -0.45 -39.40 7.96
CA THR A 461 -1.19 -38.19 7.58
C THR A 461 -1.71 -37.46 8.81
N VAL A 462 -1.39 -36.17 8.93
CA VAL A 462 -1.78 -35.29 10.03
C VAL A 462 -2.42 -34.02 9.48
N ARG A 463 -3.28 -33.35 10.27
CA ARG A 463 -3.75 -31.99 9.96
C ARG A 463 -2.91 -30.94 10.69
N GLN A 464 -2.93 -29.71 10.18
CA GLN A 464 -2.40 -28.54 10.86
C GLN A 464 -3.09 -28.33 12.23
N GLY A 465 -2.28 -27.98 13.22
CA GLY A 465 -2.65 -27.48 14.54
C GLY A 465 -2.54 -25.95 14.58
N ARG A 466 -1.82 -25.40 15.57
CA ARG A 466 -1.43 -23.98 15.58
C ARG A 466 -0.51 -23.66 14.41
N LEU A 467 -0.65 -22.47 13.85
CA LEU A 467 0.38 -21.84 13.00
C LEU A 467 1.23 -20.88 13.84
N ILE A 468 2.53 -21.16 13.93
CA ILE A 468 3.52 -20.33 14.61
C ILE A 468 4.44 -19.73 13.53
N LEU A 469 4.50 -18.40 13.45
CA LEU A 469 5.46 -17.71 12.57
C LEU A 469 6.62 -17.18 13.38
N THR A 470 7.83 -17.45 12.92
CA THR A 470 9.06 -16.92 13.51
C THR A 470 9.84 -16.18 12.43
N ALA A 471 10.45 -15.04 12.78
CA ALA A 471 11.25 -14.26 11.83
C ALA A 471 12.50 -13.69 12.50
N HIS A 472 13.63 -13.72 11.79
CA HIS A 472 14.90 -13.16 12.24
C HIS A 472 15.43 -12.15 11.24
N SER A 473 16.01 -11.05 11.73
CA SER A 473 16.68 -10.05 10.91
C SER A 473 15.75 -9.54 9.78
N GLY A 474 16.27 -9.31 8.56
CA GLY A 474 15.49 -8.89 7.38
C GLY A 474 14.27 -9.78 7.03
N GLY A 475 14.18 -11.01 7.57
CA GLY A 475 13.00 -11.87 7.39
C GLY A 475 11.71 -11.29 8.00
N GLY A 476 11.83 -10.35 8.96
CA GLY A 476 10.68 -9.64 9.54
C GLY A 476 9.89 -8.82 8.51
N ALA A 477 10.49 -8.36 7.42
CA ALA A 477 9.77 -7.68 6.34
C ALA A 477 8.80 -8.62 5.61
N ALA A 478 9.20 -9.88 5.39
CA ALA A 478 8.31 -10.90 4.83
C ALA A 478 7.19 -11.28 5.82
N LEU A 479 7.48 -11.32 7.12
CA LEU A 479 6.46 -11.50 8.16
C LEU A 479 5.41 -10.37 8.12
N MET A 480 5.82 -9.10 8.01
CA MET A 480 4.88 -7.96 7.95
C MET A 480 3.96 -8.05 6.71
N ALA A 481 4.49 -8.49 5.56
CA ALA A 481 3.72 -8.69 4.34
C ALA A 481 2.75 -9.89 4.45
N ILE A 482 3.17 -10.97 5.11
CA ILE A 482 2.31 -12.15 5.38
C ILE A 482 1.17 -11.82 6.34
N LEU A 483 1.43 -11.06 7.41
CA LEU A 483 0.42 -10.65 8.41
C LEU A 483 -0.63 -9.67 7.84
N ALA A 484 -0.48 -9.18 6.62
CA ALA A 484 -1.51 -8.43 5.91
C ALA A 484 -2.73 -9.30 5.53
N HIS A 485 -2.54 -10.61 5.35
CA HIS A 485 -3.57 -11.54 4.83
C HIS A 485 -3.66 -12.88 5.56
N THR A 486 -2.59 -13.32 6.21
CA THR A 486 -2.54 -14.56 7.01
C THR A 486 -2.69 -14.23 8.50
N ASP A 487 -3.46 -15.04 9.22
CA ASP A 487 -3.76 -14.84 10.64
C ASP A 487 -3.24 -16.03 11.48
N PRO A 488 -1.93 -16.05 11.84
CA PRO A 488 -1.34 -17.11 12.64
C PRO A 488 -1.79 -17.06 14.11
N ASP A 489 -1.45 -18.09 14.88
CA ASP A 489 -1.76 -18.20 16.30
C ASP A 489 -0.69 -17.60 17.20
N GLU A 490 0.58 -17.82 16.89
CA GLU A 490 1.72 -17.29 17.65
C GLU A 490 2.74 -16.65 16.70
N VAL A 491 3.34 -15.53 17.11
CA VAL A 491 4.33 -14.79 16.32
C VAL A 491 5.54 -14.46 17.18
N HIS A 492 6.72 -14.92 16.76
CA HIS A 492 8.01 -14.57 17.39
C HIS A 492 8.88 -13.76 16.43
N VAL A 493 9.42 -12.64 16.90
CA VAL A 493 10.32 -11.78 16.11
C VAL A 493 11.65 -11.63 16.84
N PHE A 494 12.74 -11.83 16.12
CA PHE A 494 14.10 -11.73 16.62
C PHE A 494 14.86 -10.67 15.83
N ASP A 495 14.97 -9.48 16.42
CA ASP A 495 15.70 -8.30 15.94
C ASP A 495 15.44 -8.02 14.45
N GLY A 496 14.14 -7.88 14.09
CA GLY A 496 13.67 -7.96 12.71
C GLY A 496 12.62 -6.92 12.27
N LEU A 497 12.24 -5.95 13.10
CA LEU A 497 11.20 -4.96 12.77
C LEU A 497 11.73 -3.75 11.97
N TYR A 498 12.55 -4.01 10.96
CA TYR A 498 13.12 -2.98 10.08
C TYR A 498 12.09 -2.27 9.19
N SER A 499 10.88 -2.82 9.05
CA SER A 499 9.75 -2.26 8.29
C SER A 499 8.60 -1.88 9.21
N ASP A 500 7.63 -1.12 8.71
CA ASP A 500 6.40 -0.72 9.41
C ASP A 500 5.74 -1.91 10.17
N PRO A 501 5.61 -1.84 11.51
CA PRO A 501 5.03 -2.90 12.32
C PRO A 501 3.49 -2.92 12.29
N THR A 502 2.83 -2.03 11.54
CA THR A 502 1.36 -1.88 11.51
C THR A 502 0.59 -3.19 11.34
N ASN A 503 1.06 -4.12 10.51
CA ASN A 503 0.38 -5.41 10.34
C ASN A 503 0.56 -6.35 11.54
N LEU A 504 1.72 -6.32 12.21
CA LEU A 504 1.94 -7.03 13.48
C LEU A 504 1.07 -6.46 14.60
N ILE A 505 0.96 -5.13 14.68
CA ILE A 505 0.09 -4.44 15.65
C ILE A 505 -1.38 -4.80 15.37
N LYS A 506 -1.86 -4.70 14.12
CA LYS A 506 -3.23 -5.09 13.74
C LYS A 506 -3.52 -6.57 14.05
N TRP A 507 -2.61 -7.48 13.74
CA TRP A 507 -2.74 -8.90 14.08
C TRP A 507 -2.82 -9.10 15.60
N ALA A 508 -1.90 -8.48 16.36
CA ALA A 508 -1.88 -8.55 17.81
C ALA A 508 -3.19 -8.04 18.41
N SER A 509 -3.65 -6.83 18.04
CA SER A 509 -4.91 -6.25 18.55
C SER A 509 -6.14 -7.12 18.31
N ARG A 510 -6.18 -7.91 17.22
CA ARG A 510 -7.24 -8.92 17.00
C ARG A 510 -7.06 -10.15 17.89
N ARG A 511 -5.83 -10.67 17.99
CA ARG A 511 -5.53 -11.92 18.71
C ARG A 511 -5.39 -11.75 20.23
N MET A 512 -5.25 -10.53 20.74
CA MET A 512 -5.13 -10.17 22.16
C MET A 512 -6.29 -10.63 23.04
N ALA A 513 -7.48 -10.86 22.47
CA ALA A 513 -8.63 -11.44 23.17
C ALA A 513 -8.61 -12.98 23.25
N SER A 514 -7.67 -13.66 22.58
CA SER A 514 -7.55 -15.12 22.60
C SER A 514 -6.56 -15.59 23.66
N SER A 515 -6.98 -16.53 24.51
CA SER A 515 -6.10 -17.19 25.49
C SER A 515 -5.05 -18.11 24.86
N SER A 516 -5.19 -18.48 23.57
CA SER A 516 -4.23 -19.32 22.86
C SER A 516 -3.11 -18.52 22.16
N ALA A 517 -3.29 -17.23 21.91
CA ALA A 517 -2.34 -16.47 21.11
C ALA A 517 -1.07 -16.07 21.88
N ALA A 518 0.02 -15.76 21.17
CA ALA A 518 1.23 -15.21 21.76
C ALA A 518 2.03 -14.34 20.80
N LEU A 519 2.59 -13.23 21.31
CA LEU A 519 3.55 -12.36 20.64
C LEU A 519 4.80 -12.22 21.50
N ARG A 520 5.97 -12.57 20.96
CA ARG A 520 7.26 -12.31 21.61
C ARG A 520 8.21 -11.67 20.62
N ALA A 521 8.55 -10.40 20.85
CA ALA A 521 9.49 -9.66 20.02
C ALA A 521 10.73 -9.31 20.85
N LEU A 522 11.88 -9.84 20.45
CA LEU A 522 13.17 -9.59 21.08
C LEU A 522 14.02 -8.71 20.17
N TYR A 523 14.69 -7.72 20.73
CA TYR A 523 15.54 -6.80 19.96
C TYR A 523 16.73 -6.30 20.76
N ARG A 524 17.75 -5.80 20.08
CA ARG A 524 18.90 -5.16 20.74
C ARG A 524 18.63 -3.66 20.90
N PRO A 525 18.98 -3.05 22.05
CA PRO A 525 19.02 -1.60 22.16
C PRO A 525 20.13 -1.04 21.26
N TYR A 526 19.86 0.08 20.59
CA TYR A 526 20.81 0.78 19.73
C TYR A 526 20.90 2.26 20.13
N PRO A 527 22.11 2.87 20.15
CA PRO A 527 22.30 4.21 20.70
C PRO A 527 21.62 5.29 19.86
N LYS A 528 21.08 6.31 20.53
CA LYS A 528 20.30 7.41 19.92
C LYS A 528 21.09 8.26 18.91
N SER A 529 22.42 8.18 18.92
CA SER A 529 23.32 8.80 17.92
C SER A 529 23.12 8.24 16.51
N ALA A 530 22.75 6.96 16.38
CA ALA A 530 22.54 6.29 15.08
C ALA A 530 21.13 6.56 14.48
N ALA A 531 20.62 7.79 14.62
CA ALA A 531 19.29 8.16 14.14
C ALA A 531 19.15 7.96 12.62
N ARG A 532 18.00 7.41 12.18
CA ARG A 532 17.72 6.93 10.80
C ARG A 532 18.44 5.64 10.35
N SER A 533 19.37 5.08 11.13
CA SER A 533 19.96 3.77 10.82
C SER A 533 18.91 2.64 10.88
N ALA A 534 19.09 1.56 10.12
CA ALA A 534 18.18 0.41 10.16
C ALA A 534 18.07 -0.23 11.57
N PRO A 535 19.15 -0.39 12.36
CA PRO A 535 19.05 -0.84 13.75
C PRO A 535 18.17 0.06 14.63
N TRP A 536 18.27 1.39 14.48
CA TRP A 536 17.41 2.35 15.18
C TRP A 536 15.93 2.24 14.77
N VAL A 537 15.66 2.03 13.47
CA VAL A 537 14.29 1.77 12.97
C VAL A 537 13.70 0.51 13.62
N ASN A 538 14.47 -0.58 13.68
CA ASN A 538 14.06 -1.81 14.35
C ASN A 538 13.76 -1.58 15.85
N ALA A 539 14.62 -0.89 16.59
CA ALA A 539 14.37 -0.57 18.00
C ALA A 539 13.08 0.25 18.18
N ARG A 540 12.94 1.35 17.44
CA ARG A 540 11.74 2.22 17.45
C ARG A 540 10.46 1.45 17.09
N ASN A 541 10.53 0.48 16.18
CA ASN A 541 9.37 -0.32 15.77
C ASN A 541 9.01 -1.39 16.82
N ASN A 542 9.98 -1.98 17.51
CA ASN A 542 9.73 -2.82 18.68
C ASN A 542 9.05 -2.02 19.80
N GLU A 543 9.51 -0.80 20.12
CA GLU A 543 8.83 0.05 21.10
C GLU A 543 7.38 0.40 20.70
N GLN A 544 7.09 0.60 19.40
CA GLN A 544 5.72 0.85 18.94
C GLN A 544 4.81 -0.36 19.16
N VAL A 545 5.32 -1.58 18.91
CA VAL A 545 4.61 -2.82 19.25
C VAL A 545 4.43 -2.92 20.78
N ALA A 546 5.46 -2.64 21.56
CA ALA A 546 5.43 -2.66 23.03
C ALA A 546 4.32 -1.75 23.58
N ARG A 547 4.28 -0.49 23.13
CA ARG A 547 3.24 0.49 23.51
C ARG A 547 1.84 0.05 23.07
N ALA A 548 1.70 -0.60 21.92
CA ALA A 548 0.42 -1.11 21.44
C ALA A 548 -0.11 -2.34 22.21
N ILE A 549 0.78 -3.13 22.84
CA ILE A 549 0.40 -4.33 23.62
C ILE A 549 0.47 -4.14 25.14
N ALA A 550 1.01 -3.02 25.64
CA ALA A 550 1.20 -2.76 27.07
C ALA A 550 -0.10 -2.92 27.90
N ALA A 551 -1.25 -2.53 27.34
CA ALA A 551 -2.54 -2.56 28.03
C ALA A 551 -3.11 -3.96 28.34
N ILE A 552 -2.47 -5.06 27.88
CA ILE A 552 -2.96 -6.43 28.14
C ILE A 552 -2.49 -6.95 29.50
N GLY A 553 -1.25 -6.65 29.90
CA GLY A 553 -0.60 -7.30 31.05
C GLY A 553 -0.40 -8.82 30.89
N SER A 554 -0.40 -9.37 29.67
CA SER A 554 -0.30 -10.82 29.42
C SER A 554 1.15 -11.29 29.27
N PRO A 555 1.60 -12.33 30.00
CA PRO A 555 2.95 -12.88 29.86
C PRO A 555 3.20 -13.53 28.48
N ARG A 556 2.15 -13.76 27.68
CA ARG A 556 2.22 -14.26 26.30
C ARG A 556 2.39 -13.16 25.26
N PHE A 557 2.29 -11.88 25.63
CA PHE A 557 2.40 -10.73 24.73
C PHE A 557 3.45 -9.76 25.27
N ARG A 558 4.73 -10.00 24.91
CA ARG A 558 5.88 -9.21 25.41
C ARG A 558 6.73 -8.67 24.26
N VAL A 559 7.34 -7.51 24.51
CA VAL A 559 8.49 -7.02 23.75
C VAL A 559 9.63 -6.80 24.73
N GLU A 560 10.78 -7.38 24.44
CA GLU A 560 11.90 -7.54 25.39
C GLU A 560 13.21 -7.10 24.73
N GLN A 561 14.03 -6.34 25.46
CA GLN A 561 15.39 -5.99 25.03
C GLN A 561 16.36 -7.07 25.46
N THR A 562 17.42 -7.30 24.68
CA THR A 562 18.50 -8.23 25.02
C THR A 562 19.87 -7.72 24.55
N THR A 563 20.91 -8.05 25.31
CA THR A 563 22.31 -7.79 24.94
C THR A 563 22.90 -8.86 24.02
N VAL A 564 22.20 -10.00 23.83
CA VAL A 564 22.63 -11.13 23.00
C VAL A 564 22.93 -10.66 21.56
N GLU A 565 24.03 -11.19 21.00
CA GLU A 565 24.51 -10.88 19.65
C GLU A 565 23.45 -11.20 18.58
N HIS A 566 23.34 -10.36 17.54
CA HIS A 566 22.20 -10.33 16.60
C HIS A 566 21.83 -11.70 16.04
N ASN A 567 22.81 -12.52 15.67
CA ASN A 567 22.58 -13.86 15.10
C ASN A 567 22.24 -14.92 16.16
N GLN A 568 22.59 -14.71 17.43
CA GLN A 568 22.36 -15.68 18.50
C GLN A 568 21.00 -15.54 19.17
N ILE A 569 20.29 -14.42 19.01
CA ILE A 569 18.99 -14.18 19.65
C ILE A 569 17.98 -15.33 19.41
N PRO A 570 17.77 -15.84 18.17
CA PRO A 570 16.84 -16.94 17.96
C PRO A 570 17.40 -18.26 18.52
N ARG A 571 18.71 -18.54 18.37
CA ARG A 571 19.36 -19.72 18.97
C ARG A 571 19.12 -19.76 20.48
N ARG A 572 19.35 -18.65 21.17
CA ARG A 572 19.34 -18.54 22.62
C ARG A 572 17.94 -18.66 23.23
N PHE A 573 16.93 -18.09 22.57
CA PHE A 573 15.58 -17.95 23.15
C PHE A 573 14.48 -18.75 22.41
N GLY A 574 14.66 -19.05 21.11
CA GLY A 574 13.61 -19.61 20.26
C GLY A 574 13.09 -20.97 20.74
N TRP A 575 13.98 -21.88 21.14
CA TRP A 575 13.61 -23.21 21.64
C TRP A 575 12.72 -23.13 22.90
N ARG A 576 13.00 -22.15 23.77
CA ARG A 576 12.32 -21.90 25.04
C ARG A 576 10.94 -21.28 24.81
N LEU A 577 10.85 -20.30 23.90
CA LEU A 577 9.57 -19.74 23.44
C LEU A 577 8.69 -20.74 22.70
N LEU A 578 9.30 -21.68 21.96
CA LEU A 578 8.57 -22.74 21.29
C LEU A 578 8.05 -23.79 22.28
N ALA A 579 8.73 -24.00 23.41
CA ALA A 579 8.25 -24.84 24.51
C ALA A 579 7.10 -24.16 25.28
N ASP A 580 7.31 -22.92 25.72
CA ASP A 580 6.29 -22.06 26.31
C ASP A 580 6.52 -20.59 25.92
N PRO A 581 5.63 -19.97 25.10
CA PRO A 581 5.79 -18.59 24.70
C PRO A 581 5.38 -17.60 25.80
N SER A 582 4.97 -18.07 26.99
CA SER A 582 4.82 -17.24 28.19
C SER A 582 6.08 -17.14 29.06
N ALA A 583 7.07 -18.02 28.84
CA ALA A 583 8.24 -18.15 29.69
C ALA A 583 9.14 -16.90 29.74
N ASP A 584 9.66 -16.57 30.91
CA ASP A 584 10.68 -15.54 31.09
C ASP A 584 12.02 -15.98 30.48
N LEU A 585 12.84 -15.02 30.01
CA LEU A 585 14.04 -15.27 29.21
C LEU A 585 15.30 -14.69 29.90
N PRO A 586 16.17 -15.52 30.51
CA PRO A 586 17.38 -15.03 31.19
C PRO A 586 18.34 -14.31 30.23
N GLY A 587 18.63 -13.04 30.50
CA GLY A 587 19.40 -12.16 29.59
C GLY A 587 18.54 -11.38 28.58
N ALA A 588 17.21 -11.36 28.78
CA ALA A 588 16.32 -10.37 28.21
C ALA A 588 15.44 -9.75 29.31
N ALA A 589 15.12 -8.46 29.17
CA ALA A 589 14.32 -7.70 30.13
C ALA A 589 13.20 -6.95 29.40
N SER A 590 12.11 -6.61 30.10
CA SER A 590 11.11 -5.71 29.53
C SER A 590 11.71 -4.31 29.34
N SER A 591 11.18 -3.54 28.38
CA SER A 591 11.61 -2.15 28.17
C SER A 591 11.29 -1.20 29.34
N SER A 592 10.66 -1.69 30.40
CA SER A 592 10.33 -0.98 31.64
C SER A 592 11.24 -1.32 32.82
N GLU A 593 12.04 -2.39 32.75
CA GLU A 593 12.93 -2.80 33.86
C GLU A 593 14.33 -2.19 33.74
N ILE A 594 14.83 -1.98 32.51
CA ILE A 594 16.16 -1.42 32.23
C ILE A 594 16.32 0.04 32.73
N GLU A 595 15.22 0.78 32.89
CA GLU A 595 15.24 2.11 33.51
C GLU A 595 15.55 2.09 35.02
N SER A 596 15.60 0.91 35.67
CA SER A 596 15.85 0.78 37.12
C SER A 596 17.23 0.23 37.51
N GLU A 597 17.97 -0.41 36.59
CA GLU A 597 19.34 -0.90 36.86
C GLU A 597 20.43 0.15 36.52
N ALA A 598 20.08 1.24 35.84
CA ALA A 598 21.04 2.26 35.38
C ALA A 598 21.42 3.32 36.44
N ASP A 599 20.68 3.41 37.56
CA ASP A 599 20.86 4.45 38.58
C ASP A 599 21.97 4.15 39.63
N ASP A 600 22.48 2.91 39.69
CA ASP A 600 23.29 2.43 40.83
C ASP A 600 24.82 2.47 40.63
N GLU A 601 25.34 2.71 39.42
CA GLU A 601 26.79 2.86 39.17
C GLU A 601 27.29 4.31 39.32
N SER A 602 27.37 4.77 40.57
CA SER A 602 27.92 6.09 40.90
C SER A 602 29.45 6.18 40.72
N TRP A 603 29.91 7.11 39.87
CA TRP A 603 31.31 7.60 39.88
C TRP A 603 31.37 9.12 39.93
N VAL A 604 32.17 9.64 40.87
CA VAL A 604 32.15 11.04 41.31
C VAL A 604 33.42 11.79 40.91
N LEU A 605 33.27 12.83 40.09
CA LEU A 605 34.14 14.02 40.00
C LEU A 605 33.24 15.18 39.53
N GLN A 606 32.77 16.08 40.39
CA GLN A 606 33.47 17.16 41.11
C GLN A 606 33.83 18.37 40.21
N GLU A 607 33.28 19.53 40.58
CA GLU A 607 33.38 20.80 39.83
C GLU A 607 34.80 21.41 39.86
N GLY A 608 35.12 22.19 38.82
CA GLY A 608 36.38 22.94 38.69
C GLY A 608 36.20 24.23 37.87
N ASP A 609 36.60 25.33 38.47
CA ASP A 609 36.59 26.71 37.99
C ASP A 609 37.75 27.05 37.02
N GLY A 610 37.66 28.16 36.26
CA GLY A 610 38.77 28.63 35.42
C GLY A 610 38.42 29.70 34.38
N GLU A 611 38.84 30.95 34.62
CA GLU A 611 38.61 32.13 33.77
C GLU A 611 39.67 32.40 32.68
N TYR A 612 39.30 33.25 31.70
CA TYR A 612 40.10 34.35 31.09
C TYR A 612 40.93 34.20 29.75
N TRP A 613 40.33 34.72 28.66
CA TRP A 613 40.81 35.48 27.46
C TRP A 613 41.94 35.04 26.49
N GLY A 614 41.70 35.42 25.22
CA GLY A 614 42.69 35.79 24.19
C GLY A 614 41.99 36.44 22.98
N GLU A 615 42.35 37.68 22.62
CA GLU A 615 41.78 38.45 21.48
C GLU A 615 42.72 38.49 20.26
N LEU A 616 42.29 39.21 19.21
CA LEU A 616 43.00 39.59 17.96
C LEU A 616 42.99 38.51 16.85
N ASP A 617 42.81 38.84 15.56
CA ASP A 617 42.53 40.16 14.95
C ASP A 617 41.71 40.03 13.65
N THR A 618 41.17 41.15 13.16
CA THR A 618 40.48 41.25 11.85
C THR A 618 41.15 42.27 10.95
N GLU A 619 41.57 41.87 9.74
CA GLU A 619 41.53 42.66 8.49
C GLU A 619 42.21 41.89 7.34
N ASP A 620 41.47 41.61 6.26
CA ASP A 620 41.89 41.80 4.84
C ASP A 620 40.82 41.23 3.88
N LEU A 621 40.12 42.12 3.16
CA LEU A 621 39.23 41.82 2.03
C LEU A 621 39.27 42.98 1.02
N PRO A 622 39.43 42.69 -0.28
CA PRO A 622 39.08 43.62 -1.35
C PRO A 622 38.13 42.98 -2.39
N ASP A 623 36.84 43.09 -2.08
CA ASP A 623 35.74 43.64 -2.89
C ASP A 623 35.53 43.41 -4.41
N GLU A 624 34.22 43.43 -4.74
CA GLU A 624 33.51 43.83 -5.98
C GLU A 624 34.00 43.43 -7.39
N SER A 625 33.15 42.65 -8.09
CA SER A 625 32.46 43.15 -9.28
C SER A 625 31.12 42.42 -9.54
N GLU A 626 30.03 43.19 -9.71
CA GLU A 626 28.73 42.69 -10.21
C GLU A 626 28.72 42.70 -11.76
N ASP A 627 27.93 41.84 -12.43
CA ASP A 627 26.62 42.22 -13.03
C ASP A 627 25.94 41.08 -13.87
N GLN A 628 24.62 41.21 -14.07
CA GLN A 628 23.70 40.64 -15.10
C GLN A 628 23.95 39.23 -15.72
N MET A 629 23.05 38.23 -15.58
CA MET A 629 21.63 38.06 -16.02
C MET A 629 21.39 37.55 -17.46
N GLY A 630 20.57 36.50 -17.58
CA GLY A 630 19.98 35.95 -18.82
C GLY A 630 18.93 34.87 -18.50
N PHE A 631 17.79 34.86 -19.20
CA PHE A 631 16.59 34.07 -18.86
C PHE A 631 16.04 33.25 -20.04
N GLY A 632 15.25 32.20 -19.72
CA GLY A 632 14.22 31.60 -20.60
C GLY A 632 14.55 30.26 -21.26
N GLU A 633 13.56 29.39 -21.58
CA GLU A 633 12.15 29.33 -21.14
C GLU A 633 11.53 27.93 -21.47
N ASP A 634 10.24 27.74 -21.12
CA ASP A 634 9.31 26.62 -21.43
C ASP A 634 9.62 25.20 -20.82
N GLU A 635 8.69 24.43 -20.20
CA GLU A 635 7.25 24.10 -20.41
C GLU A 635 6.98 23.05 -21.51
N THR A 636 6.05 22.08 -21.41
CA THR A 636 5.20 21.51 -20.31
C THR A 636 4.76 20.07 -20.70
N GLY A 637 4.22 19.26 -19.76
CA GLY A 637 3.56 17.99 -20.12
C GLY A 637 3.15 17.10 -18.93
N TYR A 638 1.91 17.25 -18.43
CA TYR A 638 1.51 16.67 -17.13
C TYR A 638 0.60 15.42 -17.18
N TYR A 639 0.80 14.54 -16.18
CA TYR A 639 -0.04 13.38 -15.85
C TYR A 639 -1.49 13.73 -15.49
N SER A 640 -2.37 12.73 -15.57
CA SER A 640 -3.41 12.51 -14.56
C SER A 640 -3.65 11.01 -14.32
N ALA A 641 -3.82 10.60 -13.07
CA ALA A 641 -4.13 9.23 -12.65
C ALA A 641 -4.97 9.27 -11.38
N GLU A 642 -5.92 8.36 -11.22
CA GLU A 642 -6.85 8.37 -10.09
C GLU A 642 -6.32 7.58 -8.89
N PHE A 643 -6.28 8.24 -7.73
CA PHE A 643 -5.92 7.69 -6.42
C PHE A 643 -7.13 7.02 -5.75
N ASP A 644 -6.85 6.02 -4.91
CA ASP A 644 -7.80 5.35 -4.02
C ASP A 644 -7.83 5.96 -2.59
N ALA A 645 -8.91 5.76 -1.84
CA ALA A 645 -9.27 6.64 -0.70
C ALA A 645 -9.29 6.01 0.72
N ASP A 646 -9.05 4.71 0.86
CA ASP A 646 -9.51 3.90 2.01
C ASP A 646 -8.68 3.98 3.31
N VAL A 647 -7.78 4.96 3.48
CA VAL A 647 -6.90 5.07 4.66
C VAL A 647 -7.62 5.56 5.94
N PHE A 648 -8.80 6.20 5.82
CA PHE A 648 -9.32 7.10 6.88
C PHE A 648 -10.59 6.69 7.66
N GLN A 649 -11.16 5.49 7.47
CA GLN A 649 -12.38 5.09 8.20
C GLN A 649 -12.12 4.53 9.61
N ALA A 650 -11.77 5.42 10.54
CA ALA A 650 -12.35 5.34 11.89
C ALA A 650 -13.81 5.80 11.80
N VAL A 651 -14.75 5.09 12.44
CA VAL A 651 -16.20 5.30 12.19
C VAL A 651 -16.69 6.62 12.79
N GLY A 652 -16.74 7.64 11.93
CA GLY A 652 -17.33 8.95 12.16
C GLY A 652 -17.77 9.56 10.83
N SER A 653 -18.94 10.19 10.78
CA SER A 653 -19.50 10.73 9.53
C SER A 653 -18.80 12.03 9.14
N ALA A 654 -17.90 11.97 8.15
CA ALA A 654 -17.30 13.16 7.56
C ALA A 654 -18.34 13.92 6.70
N LYS A 655 -18.59 15.19 7.02
CA LYS A 655 -19.55 16.06 6.33
C LYS A 655 -18.83 17.25 5.69
N THR A 656 -19.06 17.49 4.40
CA THR A 656 -18.64 18.73 3.73
C THR A 656 -19.85 19.66 3.58
N VAL A 657 -19.69 20.95 3.89
CA VAL A 657 -20.65 22.03 3.59
C VAL A 657 -19.93 23.08 2.73
N GLN A 658 -20.51 23.45 1.59
CA GLN A 658 -19.97 24.48 0.70
C GLN A 658 -20.80 25.76 0.84
N ILE A 659 -20.13 26.91 1.01
CA ILE A 659 -20.75 28.24 0.96
C ILE A 659 -20.07 29.04 -0.16
N SER A 660 -20.75 29.19 -1.30
CA SER A 660 -20.30 29.95 -2.48
C SER A 660 -20.91 31.36 -2.54
N ASP A 661 -20.81 32.08 -3.67
CA ASP A 661 -21.37 33.43 -3.86
C ASP A 661 -20.94 34.44 -2.80
N TYR A 662 -19.65 34.42 -2.43
CA TYR A 662 -19.05 35.61 -1.82
C TYR A 662 -19.07 36.76 -2.85
N PRO A 663 -19.36 38.01 -2.44
CA PRO A 663 -19.13 39.18 -3.29
C PRO A 663 -17.66 39.29 -3.75
N ARG A 664 -17.41 40.02 -4.84
CA ARG A 664 -16.04 40.16 -5.39
C ARG A 664 -15.11 40.78 -4.35
N TYR A 665 -13.96 40.16 -4.12
CA TYR A 665 -12.98 40.46 -3.06
C TYR A 665 -13.47 40.35 -1.60
N ALA A 666 -14.76 40.14 -1.33
CA ALA A 666 -15.27 40.05 0.03
C ALA A 666 -14.71 38.84 0.77
N THR A 667 -14.27 39.03 2.01
CA THR A 667 -13.61 38.02 2.84
C THR A 667 -14.37 37.71 4.12
N GLY A 668 -15.28 38.57 4.56
CA GLY A 668 -16.03 38.43 5.80
C GLY A 668 -17.22 37.49 5.67
N VAL A 669 -17.51 36.71 6.73
CA VAL A 669 -18.82 36.06 6.87
C VAL A 669 -19.97 37.09 6.95
N GLY A 670 -19.68 38.32 7.37
CA GLY A 670 -20.63 39.44 7.32
C GLY A 670 -20.99 39.93 5.91
N ASP A 671 -20.22 39.54 4.89
CA ASP A 671 -20.46 39.89 3.48
C ASP A 671 -21.35 38.85 2.76
N LEU A 672 -21.67 37.72 3.43
CA LEU A 672 -22.52 36.66 2.90
C LEU A 672 -24.02 36.99 3.04
N ARG A 673 -24.84 36.32 2.23
CA ARG A 673 -26.30 36.46 2.31
C ARG A 673 -26.87 35.85 3.60
N PRO A 674 -28.04 36.32 4.09
CA PRO A 674 -28.63 35.83 5.33
C PRO A 674 -28.91 34.33 5.38
N ASP A 675 -29.25 33.71 4.24
CA ASP A 675 -29.44 32.26 4.09
C ASP A 675 -28.13 31.48 4.32
N GLN A 676 -27.04 31.96 3.74
CA GLN A 676 -25.71 31.34 3.86
C GLN A 676 -25.15 31.46 5.28
N VAL A 677 -25.39 32.60 5.94
CA VAL A 677 -25.09 32.78 7.36
C VAL A 677 -25.97 31.88 8.23
N ALA A 678 -27.21 31.59 7.84
CA ALA A 678 -28.07 30.63 8.54
C ALA A 678 -27.55 29.18 8.39
N ASP A 679 -27.06 28.78 7.21
CA ASP A 679 -26.42 27.47 7.00
C ASP A 679 -25.17 27.30 7.87
N MET A 680 -24.31 28.32 7.94
CA MET A 680 -23.14 28.31 8.85
C MET A 680 -23.57 28.20 10.32
N ARG A 681 -24.68 28.83 10.73
CA ARG A 681 -25.22 28.68 12.10
C ARG A 681 -25.86 27.32 12.34
N ALA A 682 -26.52 26.72 11.36
CA ALA A 682 -27.03 25.35 11.46
C ALA A 682 -25.87 24.37 11.71
N LEU A 683 -24.76 24.53 10.99
CA LEU A 683 -23.54 23.77 11.19
C LEU A 683 -22.92 23.98 12.59
N CYS A 684 -22.94 25.21 13.12
CA CYS A 684 -22.50 25.48 14.50
C CYS A 684 -23.39 24.79 15.56
N ASN A 685 -24.69 24.63 15.30
CA ASN A 685 -25.57 23.84 16.17
C ASN A 685 -25.24 22.34 16.09
N GLU A 686 -24.96 21.80 14.91
CA GLU A 686 -24.51 20.40 14.74
C GLU A 686 -23.22 20.12 15.53
N ILE A 687 -22.23 21.03 15.48
CA ILE A 687 -21.01 20.94 16.29
C ILE A 687 -21.37 20.88 17.79
N VAL A 688 -22.22 21.79 18.28
CA VAL A 688 -22.65 21.80 19.68
C VAL A 688 -23.40 20.52 20.08
N PHE A 689 -24.24 19.94 19.21
CA PHE A 689 -24.88 18.66 19.48
C PHE A 689 -23.88 17.49 19.53
N ALA A 690 -22.88 17.45 18.64
CA ALA A 690 -21.82 16.45 18.66
C ALA A 690 -20.95 16.55 19.93
N LEU A 691 -20.56 17.76 20.33
CA LEU A 691 -19.83 18.00 21.59
C LEU A 691 -20.65 17.57 22.82
N ARG A 692 -21.98 17.79 22.79
CA ARG A 692 -22.92 17.33 23.83
C ARG A 692 -23.10 15.81 23.85
N ALA A 693 -22.97 15.14 22.70
CA ALA A 693 -22.95 13.69 22.57
C ALA A 693 -21.57 13.05 22.91
N ASN A 694 -20.72 13.78 23.64
CA ASN A 694 -19.35 13.40 24.00
C ASN A 694 -18.46 12.98 22.81
N GLN A 695 -18.61 13.66 21.66
CA GLN A 695 -17.72 13.49 20.52
C GLN A 695 -16.59 14.53 20.54
N GLN A 696 -15.44 14.17 20.00
CA GLN A 696 -14.43 15.12 19.55
C GLN A 696 -14.83 15.56 18.15
N VAL A 697 -14.72 16.86 17.87
CA VAL A 697 -15.09 17.45 16.58
C VAL A 697 -13.88 18.17 16.03
N SER A 698 -13.40 17.72 14.86
CA SER A 698 -12.32 18.36 14.11
C SER A 698 -12.92 19.03 12.87
N ALA A 699 -12.53 20.27 12.61
CA ALA A 699 -13.01 21.06 11.49
C ALA A 699 -11.86 21.59 10.63
N LEU A 700 -11.99 21.45 9.31
CA LEU A 700 -11.10 22.04 8.32
C LEU A 700 -11.91 23.02 7.47
N VAL A 701 -11.48 24.28 7.42
CA VAL A 701 -12.10 25.30 6.57
C VAL A 701 -11.18 25.58 5.39
N GLU A 702 -11.66 25.29 4.19
CA GLU A 702 -10.94 25.54 2.94
C GLU A 702 -11.40 26.85 2.29
N GLY A 703 -10.49 27.79 2.08
CA GLY A 703 -10.75 29.05 1.39
C GLY A 703 -10.44 29.00 -0.10
N PHE A 704 -11.35 29.55 -0.92
CA PHE A 704 -11.16 29.69 -2.36
C PHE A 704 -11.50 31.10 -2.85
N ALA A 705 -11.01 31.41 -4.03
CA ALA A 705 -11.26 32.66 -4.71
C ALA A 705 -11.38 32.45 -6.24
N ASP A 706 -11.51 33.54 -6.97
CA ASP A 706 -11.80 33.55 -8.41
C ASP A 706 -10.68 34.30 -9.14
N PHE A 707 -10.36 33.93 -10.38
CA PHE A 707 -9.18 34.51 -11.03
C PHE A 707 -9.44 35.95 -11.53
N ASP A 708 -8.60 36.88 -11.09
CA ASP A 708 -8.83 38.32 -11.18
C ASP A 708 -7.61 39.06 -11.75
N ALA A 709 -7.84 40.25 -12.31
CA ALA A 709 -6.81 41.16 -12.81
C ALA A 709 -5.79 41.59 -11.72
N LYS A 710 -6.12 41.44 -10.43
CA LYS A 710 -5.20 41.64 -9.31
C LYS A 710 -4.15 40.52 -9.11
N GLY A 711 -4.21 39.44 -9.88
CA GLY A 711 -3.20 38.38 -9.87
C GLY A 711 -3.37 37.34 -8.76
N ARG A 712 -2.55 36.28 -8.84
CA ARG A 712 -2.75 35.05 -8.05
C ARG A 712 -2.48 35.22 -6.55
N ASP A 713 -1.53 36.07 -6.15
CA ASP A 713 -1.15 36.23 -4.75
C ASP A 713 -2.17 37.06 -3.96
N PHE A 714 -2.78 38.06 -4.61
CA PHE A 714 -3.92 38.78 -4.05
C PHE A 714 -5.11 37.82 -3.82
N GLU A 715 -5.44 36.96 -4.79
CA GLU A 715 -6.55 36.00 -4.63
C GLU A 715 -6.20 34.86 -3.66
N GLN A 716 -4.92 34.46 -3.54
CA GLN A 716 -4.44 33.58 -2.47
C GLN A 716 -4.64 34.24 -1.10
N GLN A 717 -4.35 35.53 -0.94
CA GLN A 717 -4.62 36.28 0.29
C GLN A 717 -6.12 36.35 0.60
N VAL A 718 -6.96 36.73 -0.37
CA VAL A 718 -8.43 36.75 -0.23
C VAL A 718 -8.96 35.38 0.22
N SER A 719 -8.41 34.28 -0.30
CA SER A 719 -8.81 32.93 0.11
C SER A 719 -8.42 32.59 1.55
N ILE A 720 -7.23 33.02 2.00
CA ILE A 720 -6.78 32.84 3.40
C ILE A 720 -7.69 33.63 4.35
N ASP A 721 -8.00 34.88 4.00
CA ASP A 721 -8.83 35.74 4.83
C ASP A 721 -10.29 35.24 4.91
N ARG A 722 -10.83 34.66 3.82
CA ARG A 722 -12.12 33.92 3.86
C ARG A 722 -12.09 32.75 4.85
N ALA A 723 -11.07 31.90 4.75
CA ALA A 723 -10.96 30.73 5.64
C ALA A 723 -10.81 31.15 7.11
N ILE A 724 -9.99 32.18 7.39
CA ILE A 724 -9.80 32.74 8.73
C ILE A 724 -11.08 33.41 9.25
N SER A 725 -11.81 34.17 8.42
CA SER A 725 -13.09 34.78 8.83
C SER A 725 -14.15 33.72 9.16
N ALA A 726 -14.28 32.70 8.31
CA ALA A 726 -15.19 31.58 8.51
C ALA A 726 -14.84 30.77 9.76
N ARG A 727 -13.57 30.44 9.97
CA ARG A 727 -13.08 29.82 11.22
C ARG A 727 -13.45 30.67 12.44
N ASN A 728 -13.16 31.96 12.42
CA ASN A 728 -13.44 32.87 13.54
C ASN A 728 -14.94 32.90 13.85
N PHE A 729 -15.80 33.02 12.83
CA PHE A 729 -17.25 32.99 12.99
C PHE A 729 -17.72 31.66 13.61
N ILE A 730 -17.24 30.51 13.12
CA ILE A 730 -17.63 29.19 13.65
C ILE A 730 -17.23 29.07 15.12
N VAL A 731 -15.99 29.45 15.47
CA VAL A 731 -15.51 29.44 16.86
C VAL A 731 -16.36 30.36 17.75
N GLU A 732 -16.65 31.58 17.30
CA GLU A 732 -17.40 32.56 18.08
C GLU A 732 -18.88 32.19 18.24
N GLU A 733 -19.52 31.64 17.21
CA GLU A 733 -20.90 31.14 17.24
C GLU A 733 -21.04 29.85 18.06
N VAL A 734 -20.11 28.89 17.95
CA VAL A 734 -20.08 27.67 18.78
C VAL A 734 -19.88 28.04 20.26
N HIS A 735 -18.96 28.96 20.58
CA HIS A 735 -18.82 29.48 21.95
C HIS A 735 -20.06 30.24 22.44
N ARG A 736 -20.82 30.91 21.56
CA ARG A 736 -22.08 31.59 21.90
C ARG A 736 -23.22 30.60 22.16
N LEU A 737 -23.27 29.50 21.43
CA LEU A 737 -24.31 28.46 21.51
C LEU A 737 -24.07 27.46 22.66
N ALA A 738 -22.81 27.19 23.01
CA ALA A 738 -22.43 26.18 24.00
C ALA A 738 -23.05 26.38 25.41
N PRO A 739 -22.97 27.58 26.05
CA PRO A 739 -23.59 27.78 27.36
C PRO A 739 -25.11 27.58 27.37
N ALA A 740 -25.79 28.00 26.30
CA ALA A 740 -27.24 27.81 26.13
C ALA A 740 -27.64 26.33 25.95
N ASN A 741 -26.68 25.46 25.63
CA ASN A 741 -26.86 24.01 25.50
C ASN A 741 -26.28 23.21 26.68
N GLY A 742 -25.82 23.90 27.74
CA GLY A 742 -25.25 23.26 28.93
C GLY A 742 -23.80 22.78 28.77
N LEU A 743 -23.06 23.30 27.79
CA LEU A 743 -21.65 22.99 27.60
C LEU A 743 -20.75 24.06 28.26
N GLY A 744 -19.83 23.60 29.10
CA GLY A 744 -18.72 24.41 29.63
C GLY A 744 -17.47 24.33 28.75
N ASP A 745 -16.41 25.07 29.12
CA ASP A 745 -15.18 25.16 28.32
C ASP A 745 -14.48 23.80 28.09
N GLU A 746 -14.50 22.88 29.06
CA GLU A 746 -13.96 21.51 28.88
C GLU A 746 -14.57 20.79 27.67
N ALA A 747 -15.88 20.96 27.43
CA ALA A 747 -16.55 20.39 26.26
C ALA A 747 -16.18 21.16 24.97
N LEU A 748 -15.95 22.47 25.05
CA LEU A 748 -15.45 23.27 23.92
C LEU A 748 -14.00 22.92 23.54
N ARG A 749 -13.17 22.43 24.45
CA ARG A 749 -11.81 21.95 24.13
C ARG A 749 -11.78 20.64 23.32
N ARG A 750 -12.90 19.93 23.24
CA ARG A 750 -13.10 18.80 22.30
C ARG A 750 -13.45 19.26 20.88
N PHE A 751 -13.58 20.57 20.65
CA PHE A 751 -13.61 21.16 19.32
C PHE A 751 -12.21 21.64 18.92
N SER A 752 -11.79 21.28 17.71
CA SER A 752 -10.52 21.67 17.11
C SER A 752 -10.77 22.15 15.67
N ILE A 753 -10.04 23.17 15.23
CA ILE A 753 -10.29 23.78 13.91
C ILE A 753 -9.01 24.32 13.25
N GLN A 754 -8.86 24.02 11.96
CA GLN A 754 -7.76 24.46 11.12
C GLN A 754 -8.28 25.11 9.84
N VAL A 755 -7.44 25.94 9.21
CA VAL A 755 -7.70 26.56 7.89
C VAL A 755 -6.69 26.09 6.87
N ALA A 756 -7.16 25.89 5.64
CA ALA A 756 -6.34 25.79 4.44
C ALA A 756 -6.94 26.73 3.37
N ALA A 757 -6.15 27.18 2.40
CA ALA A 757 -6.62 28.18 1.45
C ALA A 757 -5.84 28.12 0.14
N PHE A 758 -6.53 28.17 -1.00
CA PHE A 758 -5.98 27.74 -2.29
C PHE A 758 -6.06 28.79 -3.41
N GLY A 759 -6.42 30.02 -3.07
CA GLY A 759 -6.56 31.12 -4.02
C GLY A 759 -7.55 30.83 -5.13
N SER A 760 -7.20 31.22 -6.35
CA SER A 760 -7.94 30.94 -7.59
C SER A 760 -7.68 29.55 -8.19
N ARG A 761 -7.16 28.60 -7.40
CA ARG A 761 -6.87 27.22 -7.82
C ARG A 761 -8.06 26.32 -7.48
N ARG A 762 -8.24 25.22 -8.23
CA ARG A 762 -9.45 24.38 -8.21
C ARG A 762 -10.76 25.23 -8.35
N PRO A 763 -10.93 26.01 -9.42
CA PRO A 763 -12.19 26.71 -9.68
C PRO A 763 -13.34 25.72 -9.90
N THR A 764 -14.55 26.11 -9.49
CA THR A 764 -15.80 25.39 -9.78
C THR A 764 -16.17 25.53 -11.26
N VAL A 765 -15.94 26.72 -11.83
CA VAL A 765 -16.08 27.02 -13.26
C VAL A 765 -14.75 27.51 -13.80
N ALA A 766 -14.11 26.70 -14.65
CA ALA A 766 -12.72 26.91 -15.07
C ALA A 766 -12.50 28.11 -16.02
N ARG A 767 -13.54 28.53 -16.74
CA ARG A 767 -13.54 29.70 -17.63
C ARG A 767 -14.88 30.46 -17.49
N PRO A 768 -15.09 31.19 -16.38
CA PRO A 768 -16.39 31.79 -16.08
C PRO A 768 -16.70 32.95 -17.05
N GLN A 769 -17.81 32.84 -17.79
CA GLN A 769 -18.22 33.80 -18.83
C GLN A 769 -19.06 34.96 -18.28
N ASN A 770 -19.66 34.78 -17.11
CA ASN A 770 -20.56 35.73 -16.46
C ASN A 770 -20.32 35.78 -14.94
N GLU A 771 -20.86 36.79 -14.28
CA GLU A 771 -20.65 37.01 -12.85
C GLU A 771 -21.23 35.88 -11.97
N ASP A 772 -22.27 35.16 -12.41
CA ASP A 772 -22.87 34.04 -11.67
C ASP A 772 -22.01 32.76 -11.71
N GLU A 773 -21.23 32.57 -12.76
CA GLU A 773 -20.15 31.57 -12.81
C GLU A 773 -18.96 32.00 -11.94
N ARG A 774 -18.58 33.29 -11.95
CA ARG A 774 -17.52 33.82 -11.08
C ARG A 774 -17.86 33.66 -9.59
N ARG A 775 -19.12 33.87 -9.22
CA ARG A 775 -19.66 33.66 -7.86
C ARG A 775 -19.54 32.21 -7.38
N GLN A 776 -19.58 31.23 -8.28
CA GLN A 776 -19.38 29.81 -7.92
C GLN A 776 -17.93 29.48 -7.56
N ASN A 777 -16.95 30.26 -8.04
CA ASN A 777 -15.54 30.11 -7.67
C ASN A 777 -15.26 30.71 -6.28
N ARG A 778 -15.87 31.85 -5.95
CA ARG A 778 -15.68 32.59 -4.68
C ARG A 778 -16.45 31.93 -3.53
N ARG A 779 -15.80 30.99 -2.85
CA ARG A 779 -16.42 30.08 -1.88
C ARG A 779 -15.51 29.71 -0.71
N ILE A 780 -16.11 29.09 0.31
CA ILE A 780 -15.43 28.23 1.28
C ILE A 780 -16.00 26.81 1.24
N HIS A 781 -15.20 25.82 1.63
CA HIS A 781 -15.71 24.54 2.14
C HIS A 781 -15.49 24.47 3.65
N ILE A 782 -16.41 23.84 4.37
CA ILE A 782 -16.27 23.51 5.79
C ILE A 782 -16.42 21.99 5.89
N ILE A 783 -15.33 21.34 6.29
CA ILE A 783 -15.23 19.89 6.42
C ILE A 783 -15.27 19.58 7.92
N LEU A 784 -16.29 18.85 8.36
CA LEU A 784 -16.41 18.35 9.73
C LEU A 784 -16.14 16.86 9.80
N GLN A 785 -15.40 16.44 10.82
CA GLN A 785 -15.27 15.07 11.26
C GLN A 785 -15.56 15.01 12.75
N SER A 786 -16.60 14.28 13.16
CA SER A 786 -16.83 13.96 14.57
C SER A 786 -16.53 12.49 14.85
N ILE A 787 -15.90 12.23 15.99
CA ILE A 787 -15.51 10.89 16.45
C ILE A 787 -15.97 10.76 17.91
N PRO A 788 -16.68 9.69 18.30
CA PRO A 788 -16.99 9.43 19.70
C PRO A 788 -15.71 9.37 20.54
N VAL A 789 -15.63 10.15 21.62
CA VAL A 789 -14.47 10.05 22.52
C VAL A 789 -14.62 8.75 23.32
N PRO A 790 -13.70 7.76 23.18
CA PRO A 790 -13.66 6.65 24.12
C PRO A 790 -13.39 7.19 25.53
N PRO A 791 -13.80 6.49 26.60
CA PRO A 791 -13.60 6.97 27.97
C PRO A 791 -12.12 6.89 28.38
N THR A 792 -11.31 7.84 27.91
CA THR A 792 -9.97 8.11 28.44
C THR A 792 -10.10 8.62 29.88
N PRO A 793 -9.29 8.12 30.82
CA PRO A 793 -9.38 8.54 32.23
C PRO A 793 -8.92 9.98 32.46
N THR A 794 -8.14 10.55 31.52
CA THR A 794 -7.56 11.89 31.59
C THR A 794 -8.34 12.86 30.70
N SER A 795 -8.90 13.93 31.27
CA SER A 795 -9.53 15.02 30.51
C SER A 795 -8.48 15.95 29.87
N PHE A 796 -8.89 16.80 28.92
CA PHE A 796 -7.94 17.70 28.27
C PHE A 796 -7.26 18.67 29.25
N ASP A 797 -8.00 19.23 30.21
CA ASP A 797 -7.41 20.14 31.20
C ASP A 797 -6.43 19.41 32.13
N GLN A 798 -6.72 18.16 32.52
CA GLN A 798 -5.77 17.33 33.27
C GLN A 798 -4.49 17.03 32.47
N ALA A 799 -4.63 16.68 31.19
CA ALA A 799 -3.51 16.46 30.27
C ALA A 799 -2.68 17.73 30.06
N LEU A 800 -3.33 18.89 30.00
CA LEU A 800 -2.68 20.19 29.85
C LEU A 800 -1.96 20.63 31.13
N ASP A 801 -2.54 20.36 32.31
CA ASP A 801 -1.88 20.62 33.59
C ASP A 801 -0.67 19.68 33.80
N GLN A 802 -0.74 18.42 33.37
CA GLN A 802 0.42 17.51 33.32
C GLN A 802 1.50 18.02 32.35
N ALA A 803 1.10 18.44 31.15
CA ALA A 803 2.02 19.06 30.20
C ALA A 803 2.72 20.30 30.77
N GLN A 804 2.03 21.11 31.58
CA GLN A 804 2.61 22.32 32.18
C GLN A 804 3.50 22.03 33.40
N ARG A 805 3.28 20.94 34.16
CA ARG A 805 4.25 20.46 35.17
C ARG A 805 5.52 19.85 34.55
N ALA A 806 5.42 19.35 33.32
CA ALA A 806 6.55 18.83 32.56
C ALA A 806 7.51 19.92 32.05
N LEU A 807 6.99 21.09 31.65
CA LEU A 807 7.77 22.20 31.05
C LEU A 807 9.12 22.55 31.73
N PRO A 808 9.26 22.62 33.08
CA PRO A 808 10.52 22.97 33.71
C PRO A 808 11.64 21.94 33.51
N ARG A 809 11.31 20.71 33.09
CA ARG A 809 12.27 19.63 32.82
C ARG A 809 12.82 19.65 31.39
N ILE A 810 12.23 20.44 30.50
CA ILE A 810 12.71 20.68 29.13
C ILE A 810 13.91 21.62 29.21
N THR A 811 15.11 21.09 29.04
CA THR A 811 16.37 21.88 29.20
C THR A 811 16.71 22.71 27.95
N ARG A 812 16.16 22.35 26.79
CA ARG A 812 16.43 23.02 25.50
C ARG A 812 15.65 24.35 25.41
N PRO A 813 16.32 25.52 25.37
CA PRO A 813 15.63 26.80 25.59
C PRO A 813 14.60 27.17 24.51
N GLY A 814 14.89 26.90 23.24
CA GLY A 814 13.96 27.13 22.11
C GLY A 814 12.65 26.34 22.26
N PRO A 815 12.70 24.99 22.32
CA PRO A 815 11.54 24.15 22.63
C PRO A 815 10.81 24.59 23.89
N GLN A 816 11.52 24.84 25.00
CA GLN A 816 10.90 25.24 26.26
C GLN A 816 10.07 26.53 26.11
N ARG A 817 10.61 27.56 25.43
CA ARG A 817 9.88 28.82 25.15
C ARG A 817 8.62 28.59 24.31
N ARG A 818 8.75 27.83 23.21
CA ARG A 818 7.65 27.57 22.26
C ARG A 818 6.54 26.75 22.91
N LEU A 819 6.91 25.64 23.56
CA LEU A 819 5.99 24.77 24.29
C LEU A 819 5.29 25.48 25.43
N THR A 820 6.02 26.28 26.24
CA THR A 820 5.42 27.07 27.34
C THR A 820 4.28 27.94 26.83
N CYS A 821 4.49 28.67 25.73
CA CYS A 821 3.45 29.53 25.19
C CYS A 821 2.37 28.76 24.39
N MET A 822 2.70 27.65 23.73
CA MET A 822 1.73 26.78 23.08
C MET A 822 0.74 26.20 24.10
N LEU A 823 1.23 25.62 25.20
CA LEU A 823 0.40 25.08 26.27
C LEU A 823 -0.41 26.19 26.99
N ALA A 824 0.17 27.38 27.16
CA ALA A 824 -0.58 28.53 27.67
C ALA A 824 -1.74 28.96 26.74
N LYS A 825 -1.50 29.03 25.42
CA LYS A 825 -2.55 29.32 24.42
C LYS A 825 -3.67 28.29 24.42
N LEU A 826 -3.34 27.00 24.59
CA LEU A 826 -4.33 25.92 24.59
C LEU A 826 -5.26 25.93 25.82
N ARG A 827 -4.98 26.74 26.86
CA ARG A 827 -5.96 27.06 27.93
C ARG A 827 -7.15 27.90 27.45
N ASP A 828 -7.09 28.57 26.30
CA ASP A 828 -8.29 29.09 25.60
C ASP A 828 -8.79 28.04 24.61
N SER A 829 -10.07 27.70 24.70
CA SER A 829 -10.77 26.76 23.80
C SER A 829 -10.85 27.33 22.36
N ARG A 830 -10.76 28.66 22.18
CA ARG A 830 -10.75 29.33 20.87
C ARG A 830 -9.42 29.25 20.11
N THR A 831 -8.34 28.77 20.75
CA THR A 831 -7.04 28.63 20.09
C THR A 831 -7.11 27.58 18.98
N ALA A 832 -6.74 28.00 17.76
CA ALA A 832 -6.54 27.11 16.62
C ALA A 832 -5.26 26.29 16.84
N ASP A 833 -5.44 24.97 16.92
CA ASP A 833 -4.44 24.00 17.38
C ASP A 833 -3.88 23.12 16.25
N GLY A 834 -4.15 23.49 14.99
CA GLY A 834 -3.76 22.73 13.81
C GLY A 834 -2.39 23.09 13.24
N TYR A 835 -1.72 22.10 12.66
CA TYR A 835 -0.56 22.23 11.77
C TYR A 835 -0.69 21.24 10.60
N PHE A 836 0.21 21.35 9.62
CA PHE A 836 0.26 20.44 8.48
C PHE A 836 1.38 19.41 8.62
N SER A 837 1.10 18.16 8.29
CA SER A 837 2.06 17.06 8.20
C SER A 837 2.59 16.93 6.78
N TYR A 838 3.83 17.32 6.57
CA TYR A 838 4.57 17.12 5.33
C TYR A 838 4.82 15.64 5.05
N ASP A 839 5.10 14.84 6.09
CA ASP A 839 5.33 13.40 5.94
C ASP A 839 4.06 12.67 5.48
N ALA A 840 2.87 13.13 5.91
CA ALA A 840 1.60 12.65 5.37
C ALA A 840 1.36 13.14 3.92
N LEU A 841 1.79 14.36 3.57
CA LEU A 841 1.65 14.88 2.21
C LEU A 841 2.47 14.07 1.20
N ARG A 842 3.64 13.57 1.60
CA ARG A 842 4.47 12.67 0.78
C ARG A 842 3.83 11.31 0.49
N MET A 843 2.77 10.92 1.20
CA MET A 843 2.04 9.67 0.93
C MET A 843 1.09 9.78 -0.27
N PHE A 844 0.96 10.97 -0.87
CA PHE A 844 0.11 11.23 -2.04
C PHE A 844 0.98 11.23 -3.32
N PRO A 845 0.99 10.15 -4.13
CA PRO A 845 1.87 10.01 -5.29
C PRO A 845 1.62 11.07 -6.37
N GLY A 846 2.55 12.04 -6.47
CA GLY A 846 2.42 13.16 -7.40
C GLY A 846 1.87 14.43 -6.74
N SER A 847 2.55 14.93 -5.70
CA SER A 847 2.45 16.35 -5.31
C SER A 847 2.91 17.25 -6.47
N ALA A 848 3.97 16.85 -7.17
CA ALA A 848 4.16 17.03 -8.61
C ALA A 848 3.00 16.35 -9.36
N GLY A 849 1.90 17.06 -9.55
CA GLY A 849 0.61 16.48 -9.98
C GLY A 849 -0.60 17.27 -9.47
N TRP A 850 -0.42 18.17 -8.51
CA TRP A 850 -1.39 19.21 -8.25
C TRP A 850 -1.24 20.33 -9.32
N PRO A 851 -2.13 20.38 -10.34
CA PRO A 851 -3.58 20.51 -10.09
C PRO A 851 -4.48 19.38 -10.61
N SER A 852 -3.96 18.26 -11.14
CA SER A 852 -4.75 17.19 -11.78
C SER A 852 -5.49 16.26 -10.82
N MET A 853 -5.33 16.41 -9.50
CA MET A 853 -6.05 15.62 -8.49
C MET A 853 -7.56 15.86 -8.58
N SER A 854 -8.36 14.79 -8.48
CA SER A 854 -9.82 14.91 -8.42
C SER A 854 -10.25 15.64 -7.13
N PRO A 855 -11.46 16.23 -7.11
CA PRO A 855 -11.97 16.89 -5.91
C PRO A 855 -11.92 16.04 -4.64
N ALA A 856 -12.34 14.77 -4.72
CA ALA A 856 -12.33 13.87 -3.57
C ALA A 856 -10.91 13.53 -3.09
N GLN A 857 -9.95 13.41 -4.02
CA GLN A 857 -8.56 13.05 -3.73
C GLN A 857 -7.81 14.22 -3.08
N PHE A 858 -8.04 15.44 -3.57
CA PHE A 858 -7.53 16.65 -2.92
C PHE A 858 -8.16 16.86 -1.54
N ASP A 859 -9.48 16.76 -1.42
CA ASP A 859 -10.17 16.91 -0.14
C ASP A 859 -9.66 15.88 0.89
N LEU A 860 -9.32 14.66 0.46
CA LEU A 860 -8.67 13.64 1.28
C LEU A 860 -7.22 14.03 1.64
N MET A 861 -6.44 14.56 0.70
CA MET A 861 -5.07 15.05 0.94
C MET A 861 -5.04 16.16 1.99
N VAL A 862 -5.92 17.16 1.92
CA VAL A 862 -5.92 18.27 2.91
C VAL A 862 -6.41 17.80 4.28
N ARG A 863 -7.38 16.87 4.34
CA ARG A 863 -7.83 16.24 5.61
C ARG A 863 -6.70 15.43 6.25
N SER A 864 -6.09 14.53 5.50
CA SER A 864 -5.03 13.61 5.98
C SER A 864 -3.73 14.31 6.39
N THR A 865 -3.44 15.47 5.79
CA THR A 865 -2.29 16.30 6.16
C THR A 865 -2.58 17.25 7.32
N THR A 866 -3.83 17.45 7.72
CA THR A 866 -4.20 18.30 8.85
C THR A 866 -4.06 17.56 10.18
N VAL A 867 -3.23 18.07 11.09
CA VAL A 867 -2.98 17.46 12.41
C VAL A 867 -3.29 18.47 13.52
N HIS A 868 -4.06 18.03 14.53
CA HIS A 868 -4.46 18.84 15.68
C HIS A 868 -3.65 18.49 16.92
N VAL A 869 -3.22 19.50 17.68
CA VAL A 869 -2.36 19.34 18.86
C VAL A 869 -3.15 18.99 20.13
N ARG A 870 -4.42 19.39 20.29
CA ARG A 870 -5.18 19.04 21.50
C ARG A 870 -5.29 17.53 21.73
N PRO A 871 -5.67 16.72 20.72
CA PRO A 871 -5.77 15.27 20.89
C PRO A 871 -4.39 14.63 21.09
N GLN A 872 -3.35 15.15 20.42
CA GLN A 872 -1.97 14.68 20.62
C GLN A 872 -1.54 14.86 22.09
N ILE A 873 -1.75 16.02 22.71
CA ILE A 873 -1.42 16.24 24.13
C ILE A 873 -2.19 15.27 25.05
N GLN A 874 -3.45 14.95 24.75
CA GLN A 874 -4.19 13.95 25.53
C GLN A 874 -3.61 12.54 25.38
N THR A 875 -3.23 12.14 24.16
CA THR A 875 -2.56 10.86 23.92
C THR A 875 -1.19 10.78 24.62
N LEU A 876 -0.40 11.87 24.58
CA LEU A 876 0.89 11.93 25.27
C LEU A 876 0.74 11.86 26.79
N ALA A 877 -0.17 12.66 27.37
CA ALA A 877 -0.41 12.67 28.82
C ALA A 877 -1.00 11.35 29.35
N ALA A 878 -1.83 10.67 28.55
CA ALA A 878 -2.37 9.35 28.89
C ALA A 878 -1.35 8.20 28.73
N ALA A 879 -0.23 8.44 28.03
CA ALA A 879 0.85 7.46 27.85
C ALA A 879 2.04 7.71 28.80
N ALA A 880 2.29 8.96 29.20
CA ALA A 880 3.43 9.35 30.03
C ALA A 880 3.25 8.91 31.49
N ARG A 881 4.22 8.12 32.00
CA ARG A 881 4.28 7.63 33.39
C ARG A 881 4.49 8.76 34.41
N ASP A 882 5.24 9.79 34.02
CA ASP A 882 5.60 10.92 34.86
C ASP A 882 5.80 12.22 34.04
N ASP A 883 6.09 13.32 34.75
CA ASP A 883 6.33 14.65 34.15
C ASP A 883 7.62 14.70 33.28
N GLY A 884 8.59 13.79 33.46
CA GLY A 884 9.85 13.73 32.72
C GLY A 884 9.70 13.01 31.37
N GLU A 885 9.01 11.87 31.35
CA GLU A 885 8.56 11.25 30.10
C GLU A 885 7.66 12.24 29.33
N MET A 886 6.73 12.91 30.01
CA MET A 886 5.89 13.95 29.40
C MET A 886 6.72 15.10 28.81
N ALA A 887 7.80 15.53 29.47
CA ALA A 887 8.70 16.57 28.96
C ALA A 887 9.39 16.12 27.66
N THR A 888 9.90 14.89 27.62
CA THR A 888 10.51 14.30 26.42
C THR A 888 9.52 14.18 25.27
N GLN A 889 8.27 13.76 25.55
CA GLN A 889 7.22 13.68 24.53
C GLN A 889 6.79 15.07 24.00
N LEU A 890 6.79 16.09 24.85
CA LEU A 890 6.53 17.47 24.43
C LEU A 890 7.66 18.05 23.58
N GLU A 891 8.92 17.76 23.89
CA GLU A 891 10.05 18.11 23.02
C GLU A 891 9.92 17.48 21.63
N LEU A 892 9.61 16.18 21.57
CA LEU A 892 9.39 15.47 20.29
C LEU A 892 8.22 16.06 19.48
N LEU A 893 7.21 16.64 20.14
CA LEU A 893 6.11 17.35 19.51
C LEU A 893 6.56 18.69 18.91
N ASP A 894 7.37 19.49 19.61
CA ASP A 894 7.96 20.74 19.08
C ASP A 894 8.94 20.47 17.93
N ASP A 895 9.82 19.48 18.09
CA ASP A 895 10.72 18.98 17.06
C ASP A 895 9.94 18.51 15.81
N ASN A 896 8.79 17.86 15.99
CA ASN A 896 7.93 17.45 14.86
C ASN A 896 7.26 18.65 14.17
N ILE A 897 6.66 19.58 14.91
CA ILE A 897 6.00 20.76 14.32
C ILE A 897 7.05 21.62 13.59
N GLY A 898 8.18 21.89 14.23
CA GLY A 898 9.30 22.62 13.64
C GLY A 898 9.93 21.91 12.43
N ARG A 899 10.04 20.58 12.43
CA ARG A 899 10.47 19.81 11.24
C ARG A 899 9.47 19.95 10.09
N ASN A 900 8.17 19.88 10.36
CA ASN A 900 7.17 20.00 9.30
C ASN A 900 7.20 21.39 8.65
N ILE A 901 7.29 22.46 9.45
CA ILE A 901 7.47 23.84 8.96
C ILE A 901 8.70 23.94 8.05
N PHE A 902 9.87 23.52 8.53
CA PHE A 902 11.11 23.53 7.74
C PHE A 902 11.03 22.67 6.46
N ASN A 903 10.36 21.52 6.53
CA ASN A 903 10.17 20.66 5.35
C ASN A 903 9.29 21.35 4.30
N PHE A 904 8.23 22.07 4.69
CA PHE A 904 7.46 22.87 3.74
C PHE A 904 8.29 24.04 3.18
N GLU A 905 9.03 24.76 4.03
CA GLU A 905 9.87 25.91 3.63
C GLU A 905 10.99 25.52 2.65
N SER A 906 11.73 24.44 2.95
CA SER A 906 12.84 23.95 2.11
C SER A 906 12.41 23.53 0.70
N GLN A 907 11.13 23.20 0.49
CA GLN A 907 10.59 22.80 -0.81
C GLN A 907 10.16 24.00 -1.68
N LEU A 908 10.40 25.24 -1.23
CA LEU A 908 10.26 26.44 -2.06
C LEU A 908 11.36 26.58 -3.12
N VAL A 909 12.44 25.79 -3.02
CA VAL A 909 13.63 25.82 -3.90
C VAL A 909 13.59 24.72 -4.99
N GLY A 910 12.48 23.96 -5.07
CA GLY A 910 12.26 22.91 -6.08
C GLY A 910 11.53 23.39 -7.34
N ASP A 911 11.15 22.44 -8.20
CA ASP A 911 10.56 22.71 -9.52
C ASP A 911 9.25 23.55 -9.49
N SER A 912 8.90 24.13 -10.65
CA SER A 912 7.76 25.04 -10.80
C SER A 912 6.43 24.45 -10.33
N SER A 913 6.20 23.15 -10.51
CA SER A 913 4.96 22.45 -10.21
C SER A 913 4.88 22.01 -8.74
N THR A 914 5.87 21.27 -8.22
CA THR A 914 5.94 20.90 -6.80
C THR A 914 5.95 22.15 -5.92
N GLY A 915 6.78 23.14 -6.28
CA GLY A 915 6.88 24.41 -5.58
C GLY A 915 5.56 25.18 -5.54
N THR A 916 4.63 24.96 -6.48
CA THR A 916 3.32 25.63 -6.49
C THR A 916 2.44 25.15 -5.34
N LEU A 917 2.42 23.84 -5.02
CA LEU A 917 1.71 23.28 -3.86
C LEU A 917 2.33 23.73 -2.54
N MET A 918 3.66 23.66 -2.46
CA MET A 918 4.40 24.04 -1.25
C MET A 918 4.27 25.54 -0.98
N ARG A 919 4.30 26.41 -2.01
CA ARG A 919 3.99 27.85 -1.89
C ARG A 919 2.64 28.12 -1.22
N THR A 920 1.60 27.32 -1.48
CA THR A 920 0.26 27.53 -0.88
C THR A 920 0.16 27.02 0.56
N PHE A 921 0.75 25.87 0.88
CA PHE A 921 0.86 25.44 2.29
C PHE A 921 1.71 26.45 3.09
N ASN A 922 2.85 26.90 2.56
CA ASN A 922 3.70 27.92 3.20
C ASN A 922 2.98 29.27 3.39
N ALA A 923 2.23 29.76 2.39
CA ALA A 923 1.46 31.00 2.53
C ALA A 923 0.42 30.90 3.66
N THR A 924 -0.19 29.72 3.83
CA THR A 924 -1.12 29.44 4.94
C THR A 924 -0.39 29.33 6.28
N ILE A 925 0.74 28.61 6.33
CA ILE A 925 1.59 28.46 7.53
C ILE A 925 2.09 29.82 8.01
N GLY A 926 2.65 30.66 7.13
CA GLY A 926 3.12 32.00 7.46
C GLY A 926 2.01 32.94 7.95
N ARG A 927 0.78 32.80 7.42
CA ARG A 927 -0.39 33.53 7.94
C ARG A 927 -0.85 33.02 9.31
N LEU A 928 -0.72 31.73 9.61
CA LEU A 928 -0.96 31.19 10.94
C LEU A 928 0.18 31.50 11.94
N GLN A 929 1.41 31.65 11.46
CA GLN A 929 2.53 32.21 12.24
C GLN A 929 2.27 33.69 12.63
N MET A 930 1.55 34.45 11.80
CA MET A 930 1.10 35.81 12.15
C MET A 930 -0.17 35.85 13.04
N ASP A 931 -0.91 34.75 13.19
CA ASP A 931 -2.19 34.73 13.89
C ASP A 931 -2.03 34.52 15.42
N PRO A 932 -2.35 35.52 16.27
CA PRO A 932 -2.25 35.37 17.72
C PRO A 932 -3.20 34.31 18.31
N LYS A 933 -4.27 33.92 17.60
CA LYS A 933 -5.16 32.81 17.99
C LYS A 933 -4.66 31.42 17.54
N SER A 934 -3.58 31.32 16.76
CA SER A 934 -2.97 30.02 16.37
C SER A 934 -1.82 29.60 17.30
N ILE A 935 -1.59 28.30 17.44
CA ILE A 935 -0.34 27.75 18.01
C ILE A 935 0.90 28.07 17.15
N LEU A 936 0.74 28.17 15.83
CA LEU A 936 1.87 28.36 14.90
C LEU A 936 2.54 29.73 15.06
N SER A 937 1.88 30.71 15.68
CA SER A 937 2.50 32.00 16.03
C SER A 937 3.57 31.96 17.12
N ARG A 938 4.01 30.77 17.55
CA ARG A 938 5.27 30.55 18.30
C ARG A 938 6.42 30.00 17.45
N TYR A 939 6.16 29.70 16.17
CA TYR A 939 7.15 29.32 15.17
C TYR A 939 7.31 30.43 14.10
N ALA A 940 6.87 31.66 14.40
CA ALA A 940 7.08 32.81 13.52
C ALA A 940 8.57 33.16 13.47
N GLY A 941 9.17 33.18 12.28
CA GLY A 941 10.62 33.34 12.11
C GLY A 941 11.45 32.15 12.60
N TYR A 942 10.82 30.98 12.78
CA TYR A 942 11.53 29.74 13.07
C TYR A 942 12.45 29.35 11.90
N ALA A 943 13.63 28.79 12.22
CA ALA A 943 14.50 28.15 11.25
C ALA A 943 15.16 26.93 11.91
N ARG A 944 15.26 25.80 11.20
CA ARG A 944 15.75 24.54 11.81
C ARG A 944 17.17 24.63 12.36
N ILE A 945 18.04 25.42 11.72
CA ILE A 945 19.42 25.70 12.14
C ILE A 945 19.45 26.45 13.50
N ARG A 946 18.38 27.16 13.85
CA ARG A 946 18.21 27.92 15.09
C ARG A 946 17.13 27.32 16.00
N HIS A 947 16.87 26.03 15.90
CA HIS A 947 15.74 25.39 16.60
C HIS A 947 15.81 25.52 18.14
N ASP A 948 17.01 25.50 18.74
CA ASP A 948 17.19 25.66 20.19
C ASP A 948 17.34 27.14 20.65
N GLN A 949 17.31 28.07 19.69
CA GLN A 949 17.22 29.53 19.88
C GLN A 949 15.76 30.00 19.86
#